data_AF-A0A838YIP8-F1
#
_entry.id   AF-A0A838YIP8-F1
#
_cell.length_a   1.000
_cell.length_b   1.000
_cell.length_c   1.000
_cell.angle_alpha   90.00
_cell.angle_beta   90.00
_cell.angle_gamma   90.00
#
_symmetry.space_group_name_H-M   'P 1'
#
loop_
_entity.id
_entity.type
_entity.pdbx_description
1 polymer ?
#
loop_
_entity_poly.entity_id
_entity_poly.type
_entity_poly.pdbx_seq_one_letter_code
_entity_poly.pdbx_strand_id
1 'polypeptide(L)'
;MSKNKLWQIFVSVLSLSILIITANSQETYSQNFDDFDNGETDLGDGSVIFGQAASIQDGRLQLTIDGQGLGFSSFSVPPIEGSSQGFTITFDYEIFDSPENNPPADGFSINYGDAALGEQGSAEEGMNSNQATENLSFEIDTWQNGDAEQGVNISGLSGGADLGQLAFTNGVILDDGQTVSGTMEISWDPSVGASFKTTGLNTDADFENVEVPDFIPSDDHTFIITARVGGANQDLFIDNLNIVTGAGDDDDEDGLPNTYEIANDLDPNDATGDNGADGDPDGDGLINLEEFENRTNPQNADTDGDGLADGVENGTGDYDGPEATGTDPLNPDTDGDTLSDGVENPTLPYDPNNPEDQPGTDPNIGDTDGDGLGDGSEIANGTNPTEEDEIDGSSYVQNFDGFADGTIDLEDGSVIAGEAAEVIDGKLVLTKDGQGLGFSSFSVPPIIGSSSGFRITFDYELNDSPGNNNPADGFSINYGDAQLGELGQAEEGMSGGQAIENISFEVDTWQNFDAEQGVNISGMAGGTDLQELAFNNGPILNDGERVEGKINILWQPDVGASFTTTGMNTNADFENIEIPDFIPSDDHTFIISARVGGANQDFIIDNLVIQTGIFDGDEDEDNLPDFYETDQVGNLTDLNGIGEGPGPGAGTGDFDGDGVTDFDEYENKTNPSEADTDDDGLTDNVENNSGDYDGPDATGTDPLNPDTDNDGLSDGLENNSGTYVSAENPGTDPHNPDTDGDEILDGVEINNRTNPLDADDAPILWTVRNAQSVSPLNSILDTRALFDDENNRIDETTTIHTVINFRDNATGPFGDPEPFPLFEAQDVNQDDFAIMATGTIFITEPGTYTFGFNSDDGGGIYIDDEPVIVFDANRGSATSLGAVELSWGEHNVEFLFWERGGGAQCQLFVHNEIGDFSGDPFNVGDYKLLETSSAPDSDSDNDGLPDIWEEQFFDNLDQTAEGDPDSDGLNNAEEFETGTKPDNADSDDDGYSDGVETGTGKWVSAQNTGTSPTKSDSDGDGLKDGVENPDLG
;
A
#
# COMPACT_ATOMS: atom_id res chain seq x y z
N MET A 1 5.36 -32.14 84.95
CA MET A 1 4.60 -33.10 85.79
C MET A 1 3.48 -33.66 84.95
N SER A 2 3.35 -35.00 84.95
CA SER A 2 2.38 -35.84 84.23
C SER A 2 0.97 -35.28 84.02
N LYS A 3 0.39 -35.53 82.82
CA LYS A 3 -0.84 -36.33 82.61
C LYS A 3 -1.03 -36.73 81.13
N ASN A 4 -1.21 -38.04 80.93
CA ASN A 4 -1.48 -38.76 79.67
C ASN A 4 -2.90 -38.55 79.14
N LYS A 5 -3.10 -38.74 77.82
CA LYS A 5 -4.10 -39.64 77.17
C LYS A 5 -3.83 -39.62 75.64
N LEU A 6 -3.36 -40.71 75.02
CA LEU A 6 -4.09 -41.87 74.48
C LEU A 6 -4.94 -41.55 73.25
N TRP A 7 -4.43 -41.92 72.06
CA TRP A 7 -5.22 -42.67 71.08
C TRP A 7 -4.39 -43.86 70.56
N GLN A 8 -4.97 -45.05 70.62
CA GLN A 8 -4.37 -46.32 70.20
C GLN A 8 -5.08 -46.77 68.92
N ILE A 9 -4.33 -46.93 67.82
CA ILE A 9 -4.78 -47.66 66.64
C ILE A 9 -4.75 -49.16 66.97
N PHE A 10 -5.89 -49.84 66.86
CA PHE A 10 -6.00 -51.29 66.90
C PHE A 10 -5.81 -51.84 65.48
N VAL A 11 -4.69 -52.50 65.21
CA VAL A 11 -4.57 -53.38 64.02
C VAL A 11 -5.07 -54.77 64.40
N SER A 12 -6.16 -55.21 63.78
CA SER A 12 -6.54 -56.62 63.75
C SER A 12 -6.60 -57.08 62.30
N VAL A 13 -5.72 -58.00 61.96
CA VAL A 13 -5.66 -58.68 60.66
C VAL A 13 -6.83 -59.65 60.56
N LEU A 14 -7.72 -59.45 59.58
CA LEU A 14 -8.54 -60.52 59.00
C LEU A 14 -8.77 -60.24 57.52
N SER A 15 -8.18 -61.06 56.65
CA SER A 15 -8.41 -61.05 55.21
C SER A 15 -9.84 -61.44 54.87
N LEU A 16 -10.59 -60.51 54.27
CA LEU A 16 -11.70 -60.79 53.37
C LEU A 16 -11.94 -59.51 52.54
N SER A 17 -12.04 -59.65 51.22
CA SER A 17 -12.20 -58.58 50.25
C SER A 17 -13.34 -57.64 50.64
N ILE A 18 -12.99 -56.41 51.00
CA ILE A 18 -13.88 -55.29 51.24
C ILE A 18 -13.39 -54.19 50.28
N LEU A 19 -14.30 -53.76 49.42
CA LEU A 19 -14.21 -52.51 48.67
C LEU A 19 -13.95 -51.41 49.70
N ILE A 20 -12.78 -50.77 49.63
CA ILE A 20 -12.48 -49.63 50.51
C ILE A 20 -13.33 -48.49 49.97
N ILE A 21 -14.48 -48.26 50.59
CA ILE A 21 -15.09 -46.94 50.58
C ILE A 21 -14.13 -46.09 51.42
N THR A 22 -13.35 -45.24 50.78
CA THR A 22 -12.69 -44.11 51.44
C THR A 22 -13.82 -43.24 51.98
N ALA A 23 -13.87 -43.06 53.30
CA ALA A 23 -14.79 -42.11 53.89
C ALA A 23 -14.29 -40.71 53.53
N ASN A 24 -15.14 -39.85 52.96
CA ASN A 24 -14.90 -38.41 52.85
C ASN A 24 -14.62 -37.87 54.26
N SER A 25 -13.37 -37.48 54.53
CA SER A 25 -13.00 -36.81 55.77
C SER A 25 -12.87 -35.33 55.49
N GLN A 26 -13.96 -34.59 55.68
CA GLN A 26 -13.92 -33.13 55.72
C GLN A 26 -13.20 -32.69 57.00
N GLU A 27 -12.12 -31.92 56.87
CA GLU A 27 -11.37 -31.34 57.98
C GLU A 27 -11.38 -29.80 57.88
N THR A 28 -11.08 -29.12 58.99
CA THR A 28 -11.13 -27.66 59.05
C THR A 28 -9.98 -27.08 59.86
N TYR A 29 -9.29 -26.09 59.30
CA TYR A 29 -8.34 -25.23 59.99
C TYR A 29 -8.91 -23.82 60.11
N SER A 30 -8.94 -23.24 61.31
CA SER A 30 -9.44 -21.87 61.50
C SER A 30 -8.57 -21.06 62.45
N GLN A 31 -8.26 -19.81 62.10
CA GLN A 31 -7.63 -18.81 62.97
C GLN A 31 -8.20 -17.41 62.81
N ASN A 32 -8.63 -16.85 63.94
CA ASN A 32 -9.06 -15.45 64.10
C ASN A 32 -8.08 -14.61 64.93
N PHE A 33 -6.92 -15.18 65.27
CA PHE A 33 -5.76 -14.57 65.97
C PHE A 33 -6.00 -13.78 67.30
N ASP A 34 -7.24 -13.68 67.79
CA ASP A 34 -7.68 -12.91 68.97
C ASP A 34 -7.02 -13.34 70.30
N ASP A 35 -6.60 -14.60 70.40
CA ASP A 35 -6.08 -15.21 71.63
C ASP A 35 -4.56 -15.02 71.81
N PHE A 36 -3.89 -14.28 70.92
CA PHE A 36 -2.44 -14.08 70.93
C PHE A 36 -2.03 -12.63 71.25
N ASP A 37 -0.90 -12.47 71.94
CA ASP A 37 -0.34 -11.16 72.26
C ASP A 37 0.40 -10.56 71.05
N ASN A 38 0.46 -9.22 70.95
CA ASN A 38 1.21 -8.55 69.88
C ASN A 38 2.69 -8.99 69.86
N GLY A 39 3.18 -9.33 68.66
CA GLY A 39 4.53 -9.83 68.40
C GLY A 39 4.69 -11.35 68.53
N GLU A 40 3.62 -12.10 68.78
CA GLU A 40 3.67 -13.57 68.77
C GLU A 40 3.90 -14.12 67.35
N THR A 41 4.70 -15.19 67.26
CA THR A 41 5.04 -15.87 66.00
C THR A 41 4.89 -17.39 66.07
N ASP A 42 4.49 -17.95 67.22
CA ASP A 42 4.25 -19.38 67.42
C ASP A 42 2.84 -19.59 67.98
N LEU A 43 1.93 -20.10 67.13
CA LEU A 43 0.53 -20.35 67.48
C LEU A 43 0.33 -21.71 68.20
N GLY A 44 1.36 -22.57 68.21
CA GLY A 44 1.35 -23.86 68.89
C GLY A 44 0.51 -24.97 68.22
N ASP A 45 0.00 -24.72 67.01
CA ASP A 45 -0.81 -25.64 66.20
C ASP A 45 0.00 -26.31 65.07
N GLY A 46 1.26 -25.91 64.87
CA GLY A 46 2.14 -26.40 63.82
C GLY A 46 2.27 -25.46 62.63
N SER A 47 1.46 -24.41 62.56
CA SER A 47 1.66 -23.31 61.60
C SER A 47 2.98 -22.57 61.85
N VAL A 48 3.48 -21.92 60.81
CA VAL A 48 4.75 -21.18 60.84
C VAL A 48 4.53 -19.75 60.37
N ILE A 49 4.82 -18.79 61.25
CA ILE A 49 4.94 -17.37 60.91
C ILE A 49 6.43 -17.08 60.66
N PHE A 50 6.79 -16.67 59.45
CA PHE A 50 8.18 -16.47 59.03
C PHE A 50 8.38 -15.11 58.36
N GLY A 51 9.54 -14.48 58.59
CA GLY A 51 9.84 -13.14 58.09
C GLY A 51 9.99 -12.10 59.20
N GLN A 52 10.60 -10.95 58.91
CA GLN A 52 10.87 -9.91 59.91
C GLN A 52 9.65 -9.02 60.20
N ALA A 53 8.75 -8.88 59.22
CA ALA A 53 7.49 -8.15 59.36
C ALA A 53 6.37 -9.01 59.97
N ALA A 54 6.46 -10.33 59.81
CA ALA A 54 5.40 -11.26 60.17
C ALA A 54 5.22 -11.44 61.69
N SER A 55 4.06 -11.04 62.22
CA SER A 55 3.68 -11.30 63.62
C SER A 55 2.20 -11.02 63.88
N ILE A 56 1.66 -11.51 64.99
CA ILE A 56 0.31 -11.10 65.41
C ILE A 56 0.35 -9.65 65.90
N GLN A 57 -0.56 -8.81 65.42
CA GLN A 57 -0.75 -7.44 65.88
C GLN A 57 -2.24 -7.14 66.04
N ASP A 58 -2.62 -6.72 67.25
CA ASP A 58 -3.98 -6.28 67.59
C ASP A 58 -5.06 -7.32 67.24
N GLY A 59 -4.74 -8.62 67.41
CA GLY A 59 -5.65 -9.73 67.13
C GLY A 59 -5.71 -10.15 65.66
N ARG A 60 -4.81 -9.67 64.80
CA ARG A 60 -4.72 -10.02 63.37
C ARG A 60 -3.31 -10.47 63.01
N LEU A 61 -3.15 -11.27 61.97
CA LEU A 61 -1.84 -11.61 61.40
C LEU A 61 -1.36 -10.44 60.53
N GLN A 62 -0.23 -9.83 60.87
CA GLN A 62 0.46 -8.87 59.99
C GLN A 62 1.55 -9.59 59.20
N LEU A 63 1.62 -9.37 57.89
CA LEU A 63 2.67 -9.92 57.02
C LEU A 63 3.64 -8.86 56.52
N THR A 64 3.15 -7.68 56.13
CA THR A 64 3.98 -6.55 55.68
C THR A 64 3.82 -5.34 56.61
N ILE A 65 4.79 -4.41 56.56
CA ILE A 65 4.77 -3.18 57.37
C ILE A 65 5.09 -1.98 56.49
N ASP A 66 4.17 -1.03 56.42
CA ASP A 66 4.34 0.21 55.65
C ASP A 66 5.63 0.96 56.06
N GLY A 67 6.37 1.39 55.05
CA GLY A 67 7.61 2.15 55.16
C GLY A 67 8.82 1.37 55.68
N GLN A 68 8.76 0.04 55.76
CA GLN A 68 9.85 -0.79 56.27
C GLN A 68 10.26 -1.91 55.29
N GLY A 69 11.31 -1.71 54.50
CA GLY A 69 11.84 -2.75 53.59
C GLY A 69 12.47 -3.97 54.29
N LEU A 70 11.64 -4.92 54.74
CA LEU A 70 11.99 -6.05 55.60
C LEU A 70 12.16 -7.41 54.88
N GLY A 71 12.22 -7.42 53.54
CA GLY A 71 12.48 -8.64 52.76
C GLY A 71 11.21 -9.33 52.30
N PHE A 72 10.95 -10.56 52.76
CA PHE A 72 9.74 -11.32 52.45
C PHE A 72 9.18 -11.89 53.76
N SER A 73 7.90 -12.25 53.76
CA SER A 73 7.18 -12.82 54.90
C SER A 73 6.21 -13.90 54.46
N SER A 74 5.88 -14.82 55.36
CA SER A 74 4.85 -15.82 55.10
C SER A 74 4.17 -16.35 56.36
N PHE A 75 2.97 -16.88 56.15
CA PHE A 75 2.25 -17.71 57.10
C PHE A 75 1.89 -19.04 56.44
N SER A 76 2.39 -20.14 57.00
CA SER A 76 2.19 -21.48 56.45
C SER A 76 1.39 -22.37 57.39
N VAL A 77 0.37 -23.03 56.85
CA VAL A 77 -0.45 -24.04 57.54
C VAL A 77 0.01 -25.44 57.11
N PRO A 78 0.19 -26.40 58.05
CA PRO A 78 0.54 -27.78 57.73
C PRO A 78 -0.50 -28.48 56.84
N PRO A 79 -0.14 -29.63 56.24
CA PRO A 79 -1.06 -30.37 55.40
C PRO A 79 -2.35 -30.78 56.13
N ILE A 80 -3.47 -30.68 55.42
CA ILE A 80 -4.80 -30.99 55.92
C ILE A 80 -5.34 -32.19 55.13
N GLU A 81 -5.79 -33.23 55.83
CA GLU A 81 -6.38 -34.44 55.24
C GLU A 81 -7.62 -34.07 54.41
N GLY A 82 -7.80 -34.71 53.26
CA GLY A 82 -8.88 -34.43 52.32
C GLY A 82 -8.67 -33.22 51.39
N SER A 83 -7.57 -32.46 51.52
CA SER A 83 -7.31 -31.30 50.64
C SER A 83 -7.13 -31.69 49.17
N SER A 84 -6.69 -32.92 48.89
CA SER A 84 -6.60 -33.44 47.51
C SER A 84 -7.95 -33.70 46.83
N GLN A 85 -9.05 -33.71 47.61
CA GLN A 85 -10.42 -33.86 47.11
C GLN A 85 -11.11 -32.51 46.95
N GLY A 86 -10.37 -31.41 47.08
CA GLY A 86 -10.89 -30.05 47.03
C GLY A 86 -10.88 -29.34 48.37
N PHE A 87 -10.95 -28.01 48.34
CA PHE A 87 -10.97 -27.15 49.52
C PHE A 87 -11.64 -25.80 49.26
N THR A 88 -12.01 -25.13 50.36
CA THR A 88 -12.41 -23.71 50.38
C THR A 88 -11.62 -22.96 51.45
N ILE A 89 -11.10 -21.78 51.11
CA ILE A 89 -10.39 -20.84 51.99
C ILE A 89 -11.19 -19.55 52.06
N THR A 90 -11.43 -19.06 53.26
CA THR A 90 -12.05 -17.74 53.49
C THR A 90 -11.27 -16.96 54.53
N PHE A 91 -11.07 -15.66 54.33
CA PHE A 91 -10.50 -14.76 55.34
C PHE A 91 -10.87 -13.30 55.07
N ASP A 92 -10.76 -12.48 56.12
CA ASP A 92 -10.83 -11.03 56.04
C ASP A 92 -9.42 -10.47 55.85
N TYR A 93 -9.28 -9.43 55.03
CA TYR A 93 -8.02 -8.73 54.84
C TYR A 93 -8.17 -7.21 55.00
N GLU A 94 -7.08 -6.55 55.35
CA GLU A 94 -6.92 -5.08 55.31
C GLU A 94 -5.54 -4.76 54.74
N ILE A 95 -5.50 -3.96 53.66
CA ILE A 95 -4.27 -3.43 53.07
C ILE A 95 -4.27 -1.91 53.22
N PHE A 96 -3.16 -1.35 53.67
CA PHE A 96 -3.02 0.09 53.83
C PHE A 96 -1.65 0.57 53.35
N ASP A 97 -1.66 1.59 52.51
CA ASP A 97 -0.47 2.34 52.10
C ASP A 97 -0.56 3.80 52.59
N SER A 98 0.57 4.39 52.98
CA SER A 98 0.61 5.77 53.47
C SER A 98 0.97 6.77 52.36
N PRO A 99 0.40 8.00 52.37
CA PRO A 99 0.50 8.98 51.28
C PRO A 99 1.89 9.67 51.14
N GLU A 100 2.97 9.01 51.57
CA GLU A 100 4.33 9.48 51.32
C GLU A 100 4.76 9.12 49.88
N ASN A 101 5.97 9.50 49.44
CA ASN A 101 6.40 9.39 48.03
C ASN A 101 6.76 7.92 47.66
N ASN A 102 5.80 7.01 47.81
CA ASN A 102 6.05 5.62 48.19
C ASN A 102 4.95 4.67 47.68
N PRO A 103 4.77 4.52 46.35
CA PRO A 103 3.64 3.79 45.79
C PRO A 103 3.55 2.34 46.31
N PRO A 104 2.34 1.76 46.37
CA PRO A 104 2.12 0.34 46.67
C PRO A 104 2.97 -0.56 45.76
N ALA A 105 3.66 -1.56 46.34
CA ALA A 105 4.64 -2.41 45.63
C ALA A 105 4.97 -3.73 46.36
N ASP A 106 4.07 -4.26 47.19
CA ASP A 106 4.36 -5.41 48.06
C ASP A 106 3.69 -6.67 47.56
N GLY A 107 2.39 -6.58 47.24
CA GLY A 107 1.53 -7.68 46.84
C GLY A 107 1.56 -8.87 47.79
N PHE A 108 0.78 -9.90 47.48
CA PHE A 108 0.80 -11.17 48.20
C PHE A 108 0.17 -12.29 47.38
N SER A 109 0.43 -13.53 47.77
CA SER A 109 -0.18 -14.71 47.17
C SER A 109 -0.63 -15.73 48.21
N ILE A 110 -1.63 -16.54 47.85
CA ILE A 110 -2.09 -17.71 48.59
C ILE A 110 -1.74 -18.93 47.76
N ASN A 111 -1.10 -19.92 48.37
CA ASN A 111 -0.46 -21.02 47.65
C ASN A 111 -0.88 -22.37 48.26
N TYR A 112 -1.27 -23.32 47.41
CA TYR A 112 -1.50 -24.72 47.77
C TYR A 112 -0.56 -25.62 46.96
N GLY A 113 0.39 -26.27 47.62
CA GLY A 113 1.43 -27.03 46.92
C GLY A 113 2.43 -27.76 47.80
N ASP A 114 3.46 -28.34 47.18
CA ASP A 114 4.51 -29.11 47.85
C ASP A 114 5.63 -28.24 48.46
N ALA A 115 5.44 -26.92 48.49
CA ALA A 115 6.32 -25.97 49.17
C ALA A 115 6.49 -26.31 50.67
N ALA A 116 7.68 -26.06 51.20
CA ALA A 116 7.97 -26.34 52.62
C ALA A 116 7.38 -25.28 53.55
N LEU A 117 6.96 -25.67 54.77
CA LEU A 117 6.52 -24.72 55.79
C LEU A 117 7.56 -23.63 56.06
N GLY A 118 7.12 -22.36 56.00
CA GLY A 118 7.96 -21.18 56.15
C GLY A 118 8.66 -20.72 54.87
N GLU A 119 8.40 -21.36 53.72
CA GLU A 119 8.80 -20.84 52.42
C GLU A 119 8.14 -19.47 52.16
N GLN A 120 8.84 -18.59 51.47
CA GLN A 120 8.45 -17.18 51.34
C GLN A 120 7.99 -16.79 49.93
N GLY A 121 7.98 -17.75 49.00
CA GLY A 121 7.57 -17.55 47.62
C GLY A 121 8.42 -16.54 46.87
N SER A 122 7.92 -16.14 45.70
CA SER A 122 8.28 -14.91 45.00
C SER A 122 7.37 -13.74 45.43
N ALA A 123 6.61 -13.91 46.52
CA ALA A 123 5.55 -13.03 47.01
C ALA A 123 4.33 -12.95 46.10
N GLU A 124 4.10 -11.82 45.45
CA GLU A 124 2.98 -11.58 44.54
C GLU A 124 2.94 -12.66 43.44
N GLU A 125 4.09 -13.02 42.87
CA GLU A 125 4.26 -14.07 41.83
C GLU A 125 4.22 -15.52 42.37
N GLY A 126 3.50 -15.78 43.46
CA GLY A 126 3.29 -17.15 43.95
C GLY A 126 4.58 -17.90 44.33
N MET A 127 4.65 -19.18 43.93
CA MET A 127 5.82 -20.05 44.11
C MET A 127 6.49 -20.33 42.77
N ASN A 128 7.82 -20.21 42.70
CA ASN A 128 8.57 -20.62 41.50
C ASN A 128 9.11 -22.06 41.61
N SER A 129 9.61 -22.58 40.48
CA SER A 129 10.11 -23.96 40.34
C SER A 129 11.29 -24.35 41.25
N ASN A 130 11.91 -23.40 41.96
CA ASN A 130 12.92 -23.72 42.98
C ASN A 130 12.31 -23.98 44.37
N GLN A 131 11.04 -23.60 44.56
CA GLN A 131 10.33 -23.59 45.84
C GLN A 131 9.29 -24.71 45.91
N ALA A 132 8.60 -24.96 44.80
CA ALA A 132 7.62 -26.01 44.64
C ALA A 132 7.77 -26.69 43.26
N THR A 133 7.32 -27.93 43.15
CA THR A 133 7.11 -28.61 41.86
C THR A 133 5.65 -28.72 41.49
N GLU A 134 4.76 -28.75 42.49
CA GLU A 134 3.30 -28.71 42.30
C GLU A 134 2.78 -27.55 43.14
N ASN A 135 2.13 -26.58 42.52
CA ASN A 135 1.59 -25.44 43.25
C ASN A 135 0.44 -24.75 42.50
N LEU A 136 -0.62 -24.41 43.23
CA LEU A 136 -1.68 -23.51 42.78
C LEU A 136 -1.55 -22.19 43.53
N SER A 137 -1.48 -21.08 42.80
CA SER A 137 -1.24 -19.74 43.32
C SER A 137 -2.41 -18.81 43.00
N PHE A 138 -2.82 -18.04 44.00
CA PHE A 138 -3.83 -16.98 43.88
C PHE A 138 -3.15 -15.67 44.26
N GLU A 139 -2.96 -14.79 43.30
CA GLU A 139 -2.00 -13.70 43.38
C GLU A 139 -2.70 -12.34 43.37
N ILE A 140 -2.15 -11.41 44.13
CA ILE A 140 -2.63 -10.03 44.25
C ILE A 140 -1.41 -9.11 44.09
N ASP A 141 -1.28 -8.53 42.91
CA ASP A 141 -0.21 -7.57 42.62
C ASP A 141 -0.66 -6.13 42.91
N THR A 142 -0.12 -5.57 43.98
CA THR A 142 -0.37 -4.17 44.35
C THR A 142 0.58 -3.18 43.67
N TRP A 143 1.55 -3.63 42.88
CA TRP A 143 2.60 -2.76 42.37
C TRP A 143 2.10 -1.80 41.29
N GLN A 144 2.12 -0.50 41.60
CA GLN A 144 1.83 0.56 40.62
C GLN A 144 3.03 0.90 39.73
N ASN A 145 3.47 -0.05 38.93
CA ASN A 145 4.56 0.12 37.96
C ASN A 145 4.07 0.28 36.51
N GLY A 146 2.77 0.08 36.25
CA GLY A 146 2.19 0.13 34.91
C GLY A 146 2.57 -1.08 34.05
N ASP A 147 2.92 -2.20 34.69
CA ASP A 147 3.13 -3.47 34.01
C ASP A 147 1.81 -4.08 33.57
N ALA A 148 1.86 -4.91 32.53
CA ALA A 148 0.68 -5.59 31.98
C ALA A 148 0.07 -6.59 32.97
N GLU A 149 0.85 -7.05 33.96
CA GLU A 149 0.48 -8.05 34.95
C GLU A 149 -0.02 -7.44 36.28
N GLN A 150 -0.26 -6.13 36.34
CA GLN A 150 -0.83 -5.48 37.53
C GLN A 150 -2.28 -5.94 37.77
N GLY A 151 -2.57 -6.76 38.78
CA GLY A 151 -3.94 -7.17 39.06
C GLY A 151 -4.12 -8.36 40.01
N VAL A 152 -5.20 -9.12 39.81
CA VAL A 152 -5.48 -10.36 40.54
C VAL A 152 -5.45 -11.52 39.55
N ASN A 153 -4.74 -12.61 39.87
CA ASN A 153 -4.64 -13.78 39.00
C ASN A 153 -4.75 -15.12 39.75
N ILE A 154 -4.92 -16.18 38.96
CA ILE A 154 -4.66 -17.58 39.32
C ILE A 154 -3.51 -18.06 38.43
N SER A 155 -2.47 -18.63 39.04
CA SER A 155 -1.30 -19.19 38.35
C SER A 155 -0.93 -20.56 38.95
N GLY A 156 0.00 -21.28 38.33
CA GLY A 156 0.40 -22.57 38.89
C GLY A 156 1.70 -23.17 38.37
N LEU A 157 2.13 -24.25 39.04
CA LEU A 157 3.23 -25.11 38.66
C LEU A 157 2.76 -26.57 38.59
N SER A 158 3.12 -27.27 37.52
CA SER A 158 3.02 -28.73 37.42
C SER A 158 4.37 -29.33 37.02
N GLY A 159 4.86 -30.33 37.77
CA GLY A 159 6.17 -30.93 37.53
C GLY A 159 7.36 -29.95 37.58
N GLY A 160 7.17 -28.76 38.16
CA GLY A 160 8.10 -27.63 38.17
C GLY A 160 8.13 -26.81 36.88
N ALA A 161 7.25 -27.07 35.92
CA ALA A 161 6.97 -26.19 34.79
C ALA A 161 5.93 -25.14 35.19
N ASP A 162 6.07 -23.94 34.64
CA ASP A 162 5.14 -22.85 34.81
C ASP A 162 3.91 -23.07 33.92
N LEU A 163 2.72 -23.02 34.53
CA LEU A 163 1.44 -23.13 33.82
C LEU A 163 0.97 -21.78 33.27
N GLY A 164 1.69 -20.69 33.58
CA GLY A 164 1.31 -19.34 33.19
C GLY A 164 0.14 -18.81 34.04
N GLN A 165 -0.45 -17.71 33.55
CA GLN A 165 -1.63 -17.09 34.14
C GLN A 165 -2.89 -17.83 33.65
N LEU A 166 -3.50 -18.62 34.53
CA LEU A 166 -4.69 -19.43 34.25
C LEU A 166 -5.97 -18.59 34.22
N ALA A 167 -6.01 -17.51 35.01
CA ALA A 167 -7.05 -16.49 34.95
C ALA A 167 -6.50 -15.17 35.47
N PHE A 168 -6.88 -14.05 34.86
CA PHE A 168 -6.33 -12.75 35.23
C PHE A 168 -7.36 -11.63 35.09
N THR A 169 -7.35 -10.69 36.03
CA THR A 169 -8.10 -9.43 35.96
C THR A 169 -7.10 -8.32 36.21
N ASN A 170 -6.73 -7.63 35.13
CA ASN A 170 -5.82 -6.49 35.17
C ASN A 170 -6.50 -5.28 35.81
N GLY A 171 -5.80 -4.61 36.72
CA GLY A 171 -6.21 -3.34 37.29
C GLY A 171 -5.50 -2.98 38.58
N VAL A 172 -5.55 -1.69 38.92
CA VAL A 172 -4.98 -1.18 40.17
C VAL A 172 -5.71 -1.82 41.35
N ILE A 173 -4.96 -2.43 42.26
CA ILE A 173 -5.50 -3.06 43.49
C ILE A 173 -5.68 -2.05 44.63
N LEU A 174 -4.74 -1.11 44.76
CA LEU A 174 -4.66 -0.13 45.85
C LEU A 174 -4.09 1.19 45.34
N ASP A 175 -4.71 2.33 45.65
CA ASP A 175 -4.14 3.66 45.41
C ASP A 175 -3.19 4.14 46.52
N ASP A 176 -2.27 5.04 46.17
CA ASP A 176 -1.40 5.73 47.13
C ASP A 176 -2.21 6.44 48.23
N GLY A 177 -1.90 6.11 49.49
CA GLY A 177 -2.57 6.66 50.67
C GLY A 177 -3.96 6.08 50.98
N GLN A 178 -4.33 4.95 50.35
CA GLN A 178 -5.60 4.27 50.54
C GLN A 178 -5.53 3.15 51.59
N THR A 179 -6.66 2.89 52.24
CA THR A 179 -6.92 1.63 52.95
C THR A 179 -8.03 0.88 52.23
N VAL A 180 -7.78 -0.37 51.85
CA VAL A 180 -8.79 -1.31 51.36
C VAL A 180 -8.99 -2.43 52.36
N SER A 181 -10.21 -2.97 52.41
CA SER A 181 -10.55 -4.08 53.29
C SER A 181 -11.74 -4.83 52.73
N GLY A 182 -11.73 -6.15 52.85
CA GLY A 182 -12.86 -6.98 52.48
C GLY A 182 -12.57 -8.44 52.77
N THR A 183 -13.19 -9.32 51.99
CA THR A 183 -13.09 -10.76 52.14
C THR A 183 -12.46 -11.39 50.90
N MET A 184 -11.74 -12.48 51.10
CA MET A 184 -11.32 -13.38 50.03
C MET A 184 -11.97 -14.74 50.22
N GLU A 185 -12.49 -15.29 49.13
CA GLU A 185 -13.04 -16.64 49.04
C GLU A 185 -12.33 -17.36 47.89
N ILE A 186 -11.63 -18.43 48.23
CA ILE A 186 -10.88 -19.25 47.29
C ILE A 186 -11.43 -20.66 47.39
N SER A 187 -11.68 -21.32 46.28
CA SER A 187 -11.94 -22.75 46.26
C SER A 187 -11.14 -23.44 45.18
N TRP A 188 -10.91 -24.72 45.35
CA TRP A 188 -10.43 -25.58 44.29
C TRP A 188 -11.08 -26.93 44.46
N ASP A 189 -11.61 -27.47 43.38
CA ASP A 189 -12.16 -28.82 43.31
C ASP A 189 -11.50 -29.56 42.13
N PRO A 190 -11.00 -30.79 42.30
CA PRO A 190 -10.35 -31.53 41.21
C PRO A 190 -11.27 -31.81 40.02
N SER A 191 -12.59 -31.81 40.21
CA SER A 191 -13.57 -32.01 39.15
C SER A 191 -14.00 -30.71 38.49
N VAL A 192 -13.94 -29.58 39.20
CA VAL A 192 -14.51 -28.29 38.74
C VAL A 192 -13.45 -27.24 38.39
N GLY A 193 -12.31 -27.21 39.07
CA GLY A 193 -11.27 -26.19 38.89
C GLY A 193 -11.12 -25.24 40.10
N ALA A 194 -10.32 -24.19 39.92
CA ALA A 194 -10.05 -23.16 40.92
C ALA A 194 -11.05 -22.00 40.81
N SER A 195 -11.45 -21.42 41.94
CA SER A 195 -12.27 -20.21 41.97
C SER A 195 -11.67 -19.22 42.95
N PHE A 196 -11.75 -17.94 42.62
CA PHE A 196 -11.17 -16.88 43.43
C PHE A 196 -12.02 -15.62 43.35
N LYS A 197 -12.65 -15.30 44.47
CA LYS A 197 -13.50 -14.12 44.64
C LYS A 197 -12.90 -13.19 45.68
N THR A 198 -12.76 -11.92 45.33
CA THR A 198 -12.34 -10.87 46.27
C THR A 198 -13.41 -9.79 46.37
N THR A 199 -13.44 -9.09 47.51
CA THR A 199 -14.27 -7.89 47.66
C THR A 199 -13.46 -6.76 48.25
N GLY A 200 -13.76 -5.53 47.84
CA GLY A 200 -13.26 -4.31 48.49
C GLY A 200 -11.89 -3.83 48.03
N LEU A 201 -11.25 -4.51 47.06
CA LEU A 201 -10.11 -3.98 46.31
C LEU A 201 -10.60 -2.93 45.31
N ASN A 202 -9.69 -2.15 44.74
CA ASN A 202 -10.04 -1.28 43.60
C ASN A 202 -10.36 -2.12 42.35
N THR A 203 -9.69 -3.26 42.20
CA THR A 203 -9.96 -4.29 41.19
C THR A 203 -10.18 -5.62 41.93
N ASP A 204 -11.44 -6.03 42.02
CA ASP A 204 -11.85 -7.31 42.61
C ASP A 204 -11.79 -8.42 41.54
N ALA A 205 -11.60 -9.67 41.95
CA ALA A 205 -11.70 -10.86 41.10
C ALA A 205 -13.02 -11.59 41.35
N ASP A 206 -13.52 -12.23 40.30
CA ASP A 206 -14.66 -13.17 40.35
C ASP A 206 -14.42 -14.33 39.39
N PHE A 207 -13.33 -15.07 39.62
CA PHE A 207 -12.99 -16.25 38.84
C PHE A 207 -13.77 -17.47 39.35
N GLU A 208 -14.47 -18.15 38.46
CA GLU A 208 -15.22 -19.38 38.76
C GLU A 208 -14.66 -20.52 37.90
N ASN A 209 -14.44 -21.68 38.52
CA ASN A 209 -14.12 -22.94 37.84
C ASN A 209 -12.95 -22.92 36.82
N VAL A 210 -11.91 -22.12 37.09
CA VAL A 210 -10.71 -21.99 36.26
C VAL A 210 -9.96 -23.31 36.25
N GLU A 211 -9.75 -23.87 35.05
CA GLU A 211 -9.03 -25.12 34.91
C GLU A 211 -7.57 -24.99 35.36
N VAL A 212 -7.06 -26.02 36.02
CA VAL A 212 -5.66 -26.10 36.46
C VAL A 212 -5.05 -27.36 35.84
N PRO A 213 -4.62 -27.31 34.56
CA PRO A 213 -4.17 -28.48 33.83
C PRO A 213 -2.92 -29.09 34.47
N ASP A 214 -2.85 -30.42 34.45
CA ASP A 214 -1.71 -31.22 34.94
C ASP A 214 -1.31 -31.04 36.42
N PHE A 215 -2.00 -30.22 37.21
CA PHE A 215 -1.71 -30.07 38.64
C PHE A 215 -2.02 -31.37 39.40
N ILE A 216 -1.06 -31.87 40.18
CA ILE A 216 -1.22 -33.11 40.93
C ILE A 216 -1.54 -32.80 42.39
N PRO A 217 -2.81 -32.90 42.83
CA PRO A 217 -3.20 -32.60 44.20
C PRO A 217 -2.72 -33.66 45.19
N SER A 218 -2.49 -33.26 46.44
CA SER A 218 -2.03 -34.17 47.49
C SER A 218 -2.40 -33.69 48.89
N ASP A 219 -2.87 -34.61 49.73
CA ASP A 219 -3.10 -34.36 51.16
C ASP A 219 -1.82 -34.02 51.94
N ASP A 220 -0.64 -34.19 51.34
CA ASP A 220 0.65 -33.79 51.89
C ASP A 220 1.05 -32.34 51.52
N HIS A 221 0.27 -31.63 50.68
CA HIS A 221 0.52 -30.23 50.32
C HIS A 221 0.22 -29.27 51.48
N THR A 222 0.91 -28.13 51.49
CA THR A 222 0.74 -27.08 52.51
C THR A 222 -0.03 -25.89 51.94
N PHE A 223 -0.63 -25.09 52.83
CA PHE A 223 -1.24 -23.81 52.47
C PHE A 223 -0.31 -22.68 52.95
N ILE A 224 0.13 -21.81 52.04
CA ILE A 224 1.09 -20.74 52.37
C ILE A 224 0.62 -19.40 51.82
N ILE A 225 0.50 -18.42 52.70
CA ILE A 225 0.33 -17.02 52.31
C ILE A 225 1.70 -16.35 52.32
N THR A 226 2.12 -15.75 51.21
CA THR A 226 3.42 -15.09 51.07
C THR A 226 3.26 -13.63 50.68
N ALA A 227 4.15 -12.76 51.16
CA ALA A 227 4.10 -11.33 50.85
C ALA A 227 5.50 -10.69 50.83
N ARG A 228 5.71 -9.71 49.95
CA ARG A 228 7.00 -9.03 49.78
C ARG A 228 7.10 -7.79 50.64
N VAL A 229 8.33 -7.39 50.90
CA VAL A 229 8.74 -6.16 51.59
C VAL A 229 10.06 -5.62 51.00
N GLY A 230 10.21 -5.74 49.68
CA GLY A 230 11.44 -5.47 48.93
C GLY A 230 11.32 -4.27 47.97
N GLY A 231 10.91 -3.12 48.50
CA GLY A 231 10.57 -1.90 47.74
C GLY A 231 9.31 -1.18 48.26
N ALA A 232 8.80 -1.62 49.40
CA ALA A 232 7.41 -1.98 49.58
C ALA A 232 6.85 -1.33 50.87
N ASN A 233 5.65 -0.78 50.76
CA ASN A 233 5.14 0.37 51.51
C ASN A 233 3.71 0.15 51.99
N GLN A 234 3.28 -1.09 52.16
CA GLN A 234 1.94 -1.33 52.68
C GLN A 234 1.95 -2.24 53.91
N ASP A 235 0.97 -2.04 54.77
CA ASP A 235 0.58 -3.01 55.78
C ASP A 235 -0.38 -4.03 55.15
N LEU A 236 -0.14 -5.33 55.31
CA LEU A 236 -1.08 -6.41 55.00
C LEU A 236 -1.47 -7.10 56.31
N PHE A 237 -2.75 -7.02 56.65
CA PHE A 237 -3.36 -7.76 57.76
C PHE A 237 -4.33 -8.82 57.25
N ILE A 238 -4.31 -9.98 57.91
CA ILE A 238 -5.21 -11.11 57.67
C ILE A 238 -5.89 -11.50 58.98
N ASP A 239 -7.19 -11.76 58.92
CA ASP A 239 -8.00 -12.19 60.05
C ASP A 239 -9.09 -13.19 59.63
N ASN A 240 -9.65 -13.92 60.59
CA ASN A 240 -10.74 -14.88 60.38
C ASN A 240 -10.47 -15.94 59.28
N LEU A 241 -9.22 -16.40 59.16
CA LEU A 241 -8.82 -17.44 58.22
C LEU A 241 -9.53 -18.76 58.53
N ASN A 242 -10.13 -19.36 57.52
CA ASN A 242 -10.80 -20.65 57.59
C ASN A 242 -10.53 -21.46 56.32
N ILE A 243 -9.98 -22.65 56.46
CA ILE A 243 -9.71 -23.62 55.39
C ILE A 243 -10.53 -24.88 55.67
N VAL A 244 -11.37 -25.30 54.73
CA VAL A 244 -12.22 -26.50 54.79
C VAL A 244 -11.84 -27.43 53.64
N THR A 245 -11.63 -28.72 53.88
CA THR A 245 -11.21 -29.71 52.87
C THR A 245 -12.28 -30.76 52.58
N GLY A 246 -12.25 -31.42 51.42
CA GLY A 246 -13.10 -32.54 51.03
C GLY A 246 -14.27 -32.18 50.10
N ALA A 247 -14.78 -33.17 49.35
CA ALA A 247 -15.99 -33.05 48.52
C ALA A 247 -17.20 -32.61 49.37
N GLY A 248 -18.07 -31.76 48.81
CA GLY A 248 -19.25 -31.21 49.49
C GLY A 248 -20.16 -32.26 50.16
N ASP A 249 -21.07 -31.82 51.04
CA ASP A 249 -22.09 -32.71 51.62
C ASP A 249 -22.87 -33.45 50.50
N ASP A 250 -23.13 -34.75 50.65
CA ASP A 250 -24.00 -35.61 49.80
C ASP A 250 -25.02 -36.24 50.77
N ASP A 251 -26.21 -35.63 50.87
CA ASP A 251 -27.18 -35.88 51.96
C ASP A 251 -28.00 -37.18 51.75
N ASP A 252 -28.10 -37.67 50.52
CA ASP A 252 -28.85 -38.89 50.19
C ASP A 252 -27.99 -40.08 49.73
N GLU A 253 -26.67 -39.90 49.71
CA GLU A 253 -25.63 -40.91 49.49
C GLU A 253 -25.71 -41.55 48.09
N ASP A 254 -26.08 -40.78 47.07
CA ASP A 254 -26.23 -41.27 45.69
C ASP A 254 -25.00 -41.05 44.80
N GLY A 255 -24.05 -40.24 45.27
CA GLY A 255 -22.79 -39.96 44.59
C GLY A 255 -22.70 -38.56 43.98
N LEU A 256 -23.79 -37.79 43.96
CA LEU A 256 -23.80 -36.37 43.58
C LEU A 256 -23.60 -35.48 44.82
N PRO A 257 -22.75 -34.44 44.76
CA PRO A 257 -22.66 -33.46 45.83
C PRO A 257 -23.91 -32.59 45.90
N ASN A 258 -24.41 -32.29 47.11
CA ASN A 258 -25.56 -31.40 47.34
C ASN A 258 -25.40 -30.04 46.65
N THR A 259 -24.18 -29.53 46.55
CA THR A 259 -23.87 -28.27 45.89
C THR A 259 -24.13 -28.34 44.38
N TYR A 260 -23.77 -29.45 43.74
CA TYR A 260 -24.05 -29.71 42.33
C TYR A 260 -25.56 -29.89 42.11
N GLU A 261 -26.20 -30.70 42.95
CA GLU A 261 -27.64 -30.95 42.84
C GLU A 261 -28.45 -29.66 42.99
N ILE A 262 -28.12 -28.81 43.97
CA ILE A 262 -28.79 -27.52 44.13
C ILE A 262 -28.52 -26.58 42.95
N ALA A 263 -27.30 -26.57 42.42
CA ALA A 263 -26.92 -25.70 41.30
C ALA A 263 -27.70 -26.05 40.02
N ASN A 264 -27.99 -27.33 39.83
CA ASN A 264 -28.70 -27.84 38.65
C ASN A 264 -30.17 -28.20 38.90
N ASP A 265 -30.81 -27.54 39.88
CA ASP A 265 -32.19 -27.75 40.36
C ASP A 265 -32.62 -29.22 40.59
N LEU A 266 -31.68 -30.10 40.92
CA LEU A 266 -31.94 -31.44 41.46
C LEU A 266 -32.28 -31.34 42.97
N ASP A 267 -32.90 -32.38 43.53
CA ASP A 267 -33.23 -32.44 44.96
C ASP A 267 -32.16 -33.21 45.75
N PRO A 268 -31.32 -32.54 46.57
CA PRO A 268 -30.21 -33.15 47.34
C PRO A 268 -30.65 -34.09 48.48
N ASN A 269 -31.90 -34.53 48.46
CA ASN A 269 -32.48 -35.46 49.42
C ASN A 269 -33.27 -36.59 48.72
N ASP A 270 -33.20 -36.69 47.40
CA ASP A 270 -33.90 -37.68 46.57
C ASP A 270 -32.99 -38.35 45.53
N ALA A 271 -32.23 -39.35 45.99
CA ALA A 271 -31.42 -40.29 45.22
C ALA A 271 -32.14 -41.11 44.12
N THR A 272 -33.34 -40.73 43.66
CA THR A 272 -34.15 -41.52 42.72
C THR A 272 -34.89 -40.69 41.68
N GLY A 273 -35.13 -41.32 40.52
CA GLY A 273 -35.84 -40.67 39.42
C GLY A 273 -34.97 -39.59 38.79
N ASP A 274 -35.59 -38.53 38.29
CA ASP A 274 -34.90 -37.41 37.63
C ASP A 274 -33.90 -36.70 38.56
N ASN A 275 -34.05 -36.81 39.88
CA ASN A 275 -33.12 -36.19 40.84
C ASN A 275 -31.89 -37.05 41.17
N GLY A 276 -31.97 -38.38 41.00
CA GLY A 276 -30.90 -39.27 41.44
C GLY A 276 -29.77 -39.37 40.43
N ALA A 277 -28.62 -39.88 40.84
CA ALA A 277 -27.44 -40.13 39.99
C ALA A 277 -27.71 -40.93 38.69
N ASP A 278 -28.71 -41.83 38.69
CA ASP A 278 -29.16 -42.61 37.52
C ASP A 278 -30.28 -41.91 36.71
N GLY A 279 -30.62 -40.66 37.02
CA GLY A 279 -31.65 -39.84 36.36
C GLY A 279 -31.14 -39.20 35.08
N ASP A 280 -32.06 -38.87 34.16
CA ASP A 280 -31.82 -38.24 32.85
C ASP A 280 -33.00 -37.29 32.60
N PRO A 281 -32.96 -36.06 33.15
CA PRO A 281 -34.12 -35.16 33.24
C PRO A 281 -34.48 -34.48 31.91
N ASP A 282 -33.49 -34.20 31.07
CA ASP A 282 -33.65 -33.54 29.77
C ASP A 282 -33.74 -34.52 28.59
N GLY A 283 -33.32 -35.77 28.77
CA GLY A 283 -33.55 -36.87 27.84
C GLY A 283 -32.53 -36.93 26.70
N ASP A 284 -31.33 -36.42 26.90
CA ASP A 284 -30.25 -36.35 25.91
C ASP A 284 -29.50 -37.71 25.79
N GLY A 285 -29.54 -38.51 26.85
CA GLY A 285 -28.94 -39.84 26.93
C GLY A 285 -27.81 -39.99 27.95
N LEU A 286 -27.35 -38.89 28.56
CA LEU A 286 -26.47 -38.91 29.73
C LEU A 286 -27.31 -39.02 31.02
N ILE A 287 -26.72 -39.59 32.05
CA ILE A 287 -27.31 -39.57 33.39
C ILE A 287 -26.68 -38.45 34.23
N ASN A 288 -27.37 -37.95 35.24
CA ASN A 288 -26.90 -36.88 36.14
C ASN A 288 -25.46 -37.09 36.66
N LEU A 289 -25.04 -38.34 36.89
CA LEU A 289 -23.68 -38.68 37.30
C LEU A 289 -22.66 -38.54 36.16
N GLU A 290 -23.02 -38.96 34.94
CA GLU A 290 -22.18 -38.77 33.75
C GLU A 290 -22.08 -37.28 33.41
N GLU A 291 -23.16 -36.53 33.54
CA GLU A 291 -23.16 -35.07 33.34
C GLU A 291 -22.35 -34.35 34.42
N PHE A 292 -22.40 -34.82 35.67
CA PHE A 292 -21.51 -34.32 36.71
C PHE A 292 -20.03 -34.59 36.39
N GLU A 293 -19.72 -35.76 35.83
CA GLU A 293 -18.36 -36.13 35.41
C GLU A 293 -17.91 -35.36 34.16
N ASN A 294 -18.83 -35.04 33.24
CA ASN A 294 -18.58 -34.33 31.98
C ASN A 294 -18.79 -32.80 32.10
N ARG A 295 -19.22 -32.31 33.27
CA ARG A 295 -19.54 -30.90 33.57
C ARG A 295 -20.67 -30.30 32.73
N THR A 296 -21.53 -31.13 32.16
CA THR A 296 -22.70 -30.71 31.39
C THR A 296 -23.91 -30.50 32.30
N ASN A 297 -24.99 -29.91 31.79
CA ASN A 297 -26.13 -29.50 32.60
C ASN A 297 -27.29 -30.51 32.53
N PRO A 298 -27.67 -31.19 33.64
CA PRO A 298 -28.74 -32.20 33.68
C PRO A 298 -30.14 -31.70 33.41
N GLN A 299 -30.32 -30.41 33.11
CA GLN A 299 -31.58 -29.85 32.67
C GLN A 299 -31.54 -29.28 31.25
N ASN A 300 -30.41 -29.37 30.58
CA ASN A 300 -30.18 -28.79 29.27
C ASN A 300 -29.43 -29.77 28.36
N ALA A 301 -30.21 -30.42 27.49
CA ALA A 301 -29.74 -31.46 26.58
C ALA A 301 -28.71 -31.02 25.52
N ASP A 302 -28.19 -29.80 25.58
CA ASP A 302 -27.32 -29.12 24.60
C ASP A 302 -26.68 -27.95 25.36
N THR A 303 -25.59 -28.24 26.08
CA THR A 303 -25.03 -27.39 27.12
C THR A 303 -24.37 -26.14 26.56
N ASP A 304 -23.66 -26.24 25.44
CA ASP A 304 -22.97 -25.14 24.76
C ASP A 304 -23.81 -24.46 23.67
N GLY A 305 -24.89 -25.09 23.20
CA GLY A 305 -25.88 -24.48 22.32
C GLY A 305 -25.53 -24.53 20.83
N ASP A 306 -24.67 -25.47 20.44
CA ASP A 306 -24.17 -25.70 19.08
C ASP A 306 -25.21 -26.47 18.21
N GLY A 307 -26.17 -27.13 18.86
CA GLY A 307 -27.26 -27.90 18.24
C GLY A 307 -27.05 -29.41 18.23
N LEU A 308 -25.92 -29.92 18.74
CA LEU A 308 -25.75 -31.29 19.20
C LEU A 308 -26.34 -31.43 20.60
N ALA A 309 -26.21 -32.62 21.16
CA ALA A 309 -26.71 -32.91 22.49
C ALA A 309 -25.58 -33.53 23.28
N ASP A 310 -25.44 -33.21 24.56
CA ASP A 310 -24.28 -33.59 25.36
C ASP A 310 -23.98 -35.10 25.27
N GLY A 311 -25.01 -35.95 25.25
CA GLY A 311 -24.87 -37.40 25.07
C GLY A 311 -24.38 -37.91 23.70
N VAL A 312 -24.38 -37.05 22.68
CA VAL A 312 -23.78 -37.30 21.35
C VAL A 312 -22.29 -36.93 21.36
N GLU A 313 -21.89 -35.98 22.21
CA GLU A 313 -20.58 -35.35 22.25
C GLU A 313 -19.73 -35.96 23.36
N ASN A 314 -18.99 -36.99 22.98
CA ASN A 314 -18.33 -37.87 23.95
C ASN A 314 -16.88 -37.51 24.25
N GLY A 315 -16.37 -36.37 23.74
CA GLY A 315 -15.03 -35.85 24.00
C GLY A 315 -13.89 -36.79 23.61
N THR A 316 -14.10 -37.67 22.63
CA THR A 316 -13.07 -38.63 22.21
C THR A 316 -12.06 -38.03 21.23
N GLY A 317 -12.39 -36.91 20.58
CA GLY A 317 -11.62 -36.29 19.50
C GLY A 317 -11.57 -37.11 18.21
N ASP A 318 -12.42 -38.14 18.08
CA ASP A 318 -12.52 -39.01 16.90
C ASP A 318 -13.99 -39.11 16.49
N TYR A 319 -14.33 -38.72 15.26
CA TYR A 319 -15.70 -38.84 14.74
C TYR A 319 -16.10 -40.31 14.48
N ASP A 320 -16.96 -40.86 15.34
CA ASP A 320 -17.48 -42.23 15.25
C ASP A 320 -18.89 -42.31 14.63
N GLY A 321 -19.55 -41.16 14.41
CA GLY A 321 -20.84 -41.01 13.75
C GLY A 321 -21.71 -39.88 14.34
N PRO A 322 -22.88 -39.58 13.76
CA PRO A 322 -23.79 -38.52 14.25
C PRO A 322 -24.50 -38.86 15.58
N GLU A 323 -24.20 -40.00 16.20
CA GLU A 323 -24.65 -40.37 17.55
C GLU A 323 -23.46 -40.42 18.54
N ALA A 324 -22.26 -40.01 18.09
CA ALA A 324 -20.97 -40.08 18.78
C ALA A 324 -19.94 -39.22 17.99
N THR A 325 -20.07 -37.89 18.04
CA THR A 325 -19.33 -36.94 17.17
C THR A 325 -17.87 -36.78 17.55
N GLY A 326 -17.50 -37.09 18.80
CA GLY A 326 -16.13 -36.93 19.29
C GLY A 326 -15.86 -35.55 19.90
N THR A 327 -16.75 -34.59 19.67
CA THR A 327 -16.70 -33.19 20.08
C THR A 327 -16.85 -33.00 21.59
N ASP A 328 -16.47 -31.83 22.09
CA ASP A 328 -16.55 -31.44 23.50
C ASP A 328 -17.90 -30.75 23.80
N PRO A 329 -18.78 -31.33 24.64
CA PRO A 329 -20.12 -30.80 24.92
C PRO A 329 -20.17 -29.45 25.66
N LEU A 330 -19.01 -28.83 25.89
CA LEU A 330 -18.85 -27.53 26.54
C LEU A 330 -18.24 -26.49 25.58
N ASN A 331 -17.92 -26.88 24.36
CA ASN A 331 -17.26 -26.05 23.37
C ASN A 331 -18.00 -26.18 22.02
N PRO A 332 -18.73 -25.13 21.58
CA PRO A 332 -19.60 -25.23 20.41
C PRO A 332 -18.87 -25.31 19.05
N ASP A 333 -17.52 -25.25 19.07
CA ASP A 333 -16.59 -25.36 17.94
C ASP A 333 -15.31 -26.05 18.48
N THR A 334 -15.27 -27.38 18.41
CA THR A 334 -14.26 -28.21 19.08
C THR A 334 -12.86 -28.06 18.48
N ASP A 335 -12.75 -27.90 17.17
CA ASP A 335 -11.47 -27.81 16.47
C ASP A 335 -11.02 -26.39 16.12
N GLY A 336 -11.87 -25.39 16.41
CA GLY A 336 -11.53 -23.97 16.36
C GLY A 336 -11.48 -23.42 14.95
N ASP A 337 -12.21 -24.02 14.01
CA ASP A 337 -12.14 -23.69 12.59
C ASP A 337 -13.22 -22.71 12.12
N THR A 338 -14.06 -22.25 13.06
CA THR A 338 -15.19 -21.32 12.92
C THR A 338 -16.51 -21.94 12.44
N LEU A 339 -16.55 -23.23 12.16
CA LEU A 339 -17.79 -23.99 12.02
C LEU A 339 -18.21 -24.55 13.38
N SER A 340 -19.52 -24.57 13.62
CA SER A 340 -20.04 -25.14 14.86
C SER A 340 -20.17 -26.65 14.71
N ASP A 341 -19.78 -27.41 15.74
CA ASP A 341 -19.78 -28.88 15.71
C ASP A 341 -21.09 -29.49 15.18
N GLY A 342 -22.22 -28.88 15.54
CA GLY A 342 -23.56 -29.30 15.11
C GLY A 342 -23.92 -29.08 13.64
N VAL A 343 -23.21 -28.24 12.89
CA VAL A 343 -23.41 -28.11 11.44
C VAL A 343 -22.57 -29.13 10.65
N GLU A 344 -21.50 -29.62 11.26
CA GLU A 344 -20.52 -30.47 10.60
C GLU A 344 -20.90 -31.94 10.63
N ASN A 345 -20.69 -32.60 9.49
CA ASN A 345 -21.10 -33.99 9.35
C ASN A 345 -20.35 -34.65 8.20
N PRO A 346 -19.23 -35.34 8.47
CA PRO A 346 -18.39 -35.92 7.42
C PRO A 346 -19.04 -37.15 6.76
N THR A 347 -20.22 -37.59 7.23
CA THR A 347 -20.99 -38.67 6.61
C THR A 347 -21.93 -38.19 5.51
N LEU A 348 -22.17 -36.88 5.42
CA LEU A 348 -22.95 -36.22 4.38
C LEU A 348 -22.01 -35.41 3.49
N PRO A 349 -22.20 -35.44 2.16
CA PRO A 349 -21.36 -34.64 1.27
C PRO A 349 -21.69 -33.15 1.41
N TYR A 350 -20.69 -32.30 1.17
CA TYR A 350 -20.83 -30.87 0.97
C TYR A 350 -22.04 -30.50 0.07
N ASP A 351 -22.89 -29.56 0.52
CA ASP A 351 -23.98 -29.00 -0.28
C ASP A 351 -23.67 -27.57 -0.74
N PRO A 352 -23.29 -27.35 -2.02
CA PRO A 352 -22.95 -26.01 -2.54
C PRO A 352 -24.13 -25.03 -2.56
N ASN A 353 -25.36 -25.47 -2.27
CA ASN A 353 -26.52 -24.56 -2.15
C ASN A 353 -26.82 -24.17 -0.71
N ASN A 354 -26.12 -24.76 0.26
CA ASN A 354 -26.30 -24.50 1.69
C ASN A 354 -25.00 -24.84 2.47
N PRO A 355 -23.86 -24.24 2.11
CA PRO A 355 -22.54 -24.65 2.61
C PRO A 355 -22.42 -24.47 4.13
N GLU A 356 -22.94 -23.38 4.70
CA GLU A 356 -22.92 -23.09 6.16
C GLU A 356 -23.69 -24.11 7.02
N ASP A 357 -24.74 -24.75 6.50
CA ASP A 357 -25.53 -25.75 7.25
C ASP A 357 -25.13 -27.20 6.89
N GLN A 358 -24.29 -27.40 5.86
CA GLN A 358 -23.85 -28.72 5.39
C GLN A 358 -22.48 -28.62 4.70
N PRO A 359 -21.41 -28.32 5.46
CA PRO A 359 -20.05 -28.24 4.94
C PRO A 359 -19.51 -29.64 4.58
N GLY A 360 -19.95 -30.68 5.29
CA GLY A 360 -19.53 -32.07 5.02
C GLY A 360 -18.15 -32.42 5.59
N THR A 361 -17.68 -31.58 6.51
CA THR A 361 -16.40 -31.58 7.22
C THR A 361 -16.47 -32.38 8.52
N ASP A 362 -15.32 -32.65 9.14
CA ASP A 362 -15.19 -33.38 10.42
C ASP A 362 -14.96 -32.41 11.58
N PRO A 363 -15.88 -32.30 12.56
CA PRO A 363 -15.83 -31.30 13.65
C PRO A 363 -14.70 -31.49 14.69
N ASN A 364 -13.72 -32.33 14.38
CA ASN A 364 -12.55 -32.54 15.23
C ASN A 364 -11.25 -32.26 14.43
N ILE A 365 -11.38 -31.74 13.22
CA ILE A 365 -10.30 -31.50 12.27
C ILE A 365 -10.62 -30.21 11.51
N GLY A 366 -10.06 -29.10 11.99
CA GLY A 366 -10.31 -27.78 11.38
C GLY A 366 -9.72 -27.53 9.99
N ASP A 367 -9.28 -28.57 9.28
CA ASP A 367 -8.82 -28.60 7.88
C ASP A 367 -9.04 -30.04 7.40
N THR A 368 -10.26 -30.33 6.93
CA THR A 368 -10.76 -31.67 6.66
C THR A 368 -10.01 -32.34 5.51
N ASP A 369 -9.60 -31.59 4.49
CA ASP A 369 -8.89 -32.15 3.33
C ASP A 369 -7.36 -32.03 3.40
N GLY A 370 -6.85 -31.22 4.33
CA GLY A 370 -5.45 -31.13 4.72
C GLY A 370 -4.61 -30.27 3.78
N ASP A 371 -5.21 -29.32 3.08
CA ASP A 371 -4.52 -28.44 2.14
C ASP A 371 -3.95 -27.15 2.77
N GLY A 372 -4.37 -26.82 3.99
CA GLY A 372 -3.87 -25.72 4.80
C GLY A 372 -4.77 -24.49 4.86
N LEU A 373 -5.94 -24.47 4.22
CA LEU A 373 -7.05 -23.61 4.67
C LEU A 373 -7.97 -24.40 5.61
N GLY A 374 -8.52 -23.71 6.61
CA GLY A 374 -9.49 -24.34 7.51
C GLY A 374 -10.90 -24.32 6.93
N ASP A 375 -11.74 -25.26 7.35
CA ASP A 375 -12.99 -25.54 6.66
C ASP A 375 -13.96 -24.34 6.72
N GLY A 376 -14.06 -23.67 7.86
CA GLY A 376 -14.84 -22.43 7.98
C GLY A 376 -14.34 -21.30 7.07
N SER A 377 -13.03 -21.22 6.81
CA SER A 377 -12.45 -20.26 5.88
C SER A 377 -12.82 -20.57 4.43
N GLU A 378 -12.82 -21.84 4.04
CA GLU A 378 -13.24 -22.27 2.72
C GLU A 378 -14.73 -22.01 2.46
N ILE A 379 -15.58 -22.25 3.46
CA ILE A 379 -17.01 -21.92 3.40
C ILE A 379 -17.21 -20.41 3.19
N ALA A 380 -16.44 -19.57 3.91
CA ALA A 380 -16.44 -18.12 3.71
C ALA A 380 -15.92 -17.71 2.32
N ASN A 381 -14.93 -18.44 1.78
CA ASN A 381 -14.37 -18.26 0.44
C ASN A 381 -15.26 -18.81 -0.69
N GLY A 382 -16.32 -19.55 -0.35
CA GLY A 382 -17.22 -20.18 -1.31
C GLY A 382 -16.60 -21.38 -2.05
N THR A 383 -15.55 -21.97 -1.49
CA THR A 383 -14.93 -23.21 -1.96
C THR A 383 -15.49 -24.42 -1.22
N ASN A 384 -14.92 -25.61 -1.45
CA ASN A 384 -15.46 -26.87 -0.95
C ASN A 384 -14.46 -27.52 0.04
N PRO A 385 -14.75 -27.50 1.34
CA PRO A 385 -13.81 -27.93 2.41
C PRO A 385 -13.59 -29.44 2.53
N THR A 386 -13.85 -30.18 1.46
CA THR A 386 -13.69 -31.63 1.43
C THR A 386 -12.91 -32.09 0.21
N GLU A 387 -12.39 -31.15 -0.58
CA GLU A 387 -11.65 -31.39 -1.80
C GLU A 387 -10.49 -30.39 -1.88
N GLU A 388 -9.26 -30.89 -1.68
CA GLU A 388 -8.01 -30.10 -1.79
C GLU A 388 -8.17 -29.03 -2.87
N ASP A 389 -8.29 -27.79 -2.44
CA ASP A 389 -8.30 -26.66 -3.33
C ASP A 389 -6.87 -26.51 -3.89
N GLU A 390 -6.74 -25.92 -5.07
CA GLU A 390 -5.42 -25.41 -5.49
C GLU A 390 -5.15 -24.11 -4.74
N ILE A 391 -5.05 -24.22 -3.41
CA ILE A 391 -4.62 -23.15 -2.53
C ILE A 391 -3.12 -23.07 -2.71
N ASP A 392 -2.74 -22.19 -3.63
CA ASP A 392 -1.42 -21.61 -3.54
C ASP A 392 -1.29 -21.03 -2.13
N GLY A 393 -0.27 -21.46 -1.35
CA GLY A 393 -0.02 -21.05 0.04
C GLY A 393 0.39 -19.58 0.17
N SER A 394 -0.24 -18.75 -0.65
CA SER A 394 0.08 -17.40 -1.06
C SER A 394 -1.02 -16.44 -0.65
N SER A 395 -2.12 -16.85 -0.01
CA SER A 395 -3.18 -15.90 0.40
C SER A 395 -3.55 -15.94 1.88
N TYR A 396 -4.05 -14.81 2.39
CA TYR A 396 -4.59 -14.59 3.72
C TYR A 396 -5.91 -13.83 3.58
N VAL A 397 -6.98 -14.35 4.19
CA VAL A 397 -8.33 -13.77 4.09
C VAL A 397 -8.93 -13.64 5.49
N GLN A 398 -9.51 -12.47 5.79
CA GLN A 398 -10.30 -12.24 6.99
C GLN A 398 -11.47 -11.29 6.76
N ASN A 399 -12.68 -11.79 7.02
CA ASN A 399 -13.90 -10.98 7.07
C ASN A 399 -14.33 -10.62 8.51
N PHE A 400 -13.69 -11.19 9.54
CA PHE A 400 -13.99 -10.98 10.96
C PHE A 400 -15.41 -11.36 11.41
N ASP A 401 -16.23 -11.95 10.54
CA ASP A 401 -17.55 -12.49 10.90
C ASP A 401 -17.39 -13.72 11.81
N GLY A 402 -18.37 -13.96 12.70
CA GLY A 402 -18.34 -15.10 13.61
C GLY A 402 -17.55 -14.88 14.91
N PHE A 403 -16.58 -13.96 14.92
CA PHE A 403 -15.85 -13.60 16.14
C PHE A 403 -16.70 -12.78 17.12
N ALA A 404 -16.55 -13.05 18.41
CA ALA A 404 -17.23 -12.33 19.47
C ALA A 404 -16.72 -10.87 19.60
N ASP A 405 -17.59 -9.98 20.08
CA ASP A 405 -17.19 -8.62 20.40
C ASP A 405 -16.08 -8.62 21.46
N GLY A 406 -14.98 -7.93 21.18
CA GLY A 406 -13.80 -7.87 22.04
C GLY A 406 -12.70 -8.89 21.69
N THR A 407 -12.87 -9.69 20.64
CA THR A 407 -11.82 -10.60 20.18
C THR A 407 -10.56 -9.83 19.75
N ILE A 408 -9.42 -10.27 20.26
CA ILE A 408 -8.07 -9.75 19.95
C ILE A 408 -7.10 -10.85 19.51
N ASP A 409 -7.52 -12.11 19.54
CA ASP A 409 -6.78 -13.26 19.04
C ASP A 409 -7.69 -14.02 18.10
N LEU A 410 -7.26 -14.16 16.84
CA LEU A 410 -8.01 -14.87 15.80
C LEU A 410 -7.54 -16.33 15.65
N GLU A 411 -6.57 -16.77 16.47
CA GLU A 411 -5.98 -18.11 16.49
C GLU A 411 -5.26 -18.54 15.18
N ASP A 412 -5.18 -17.64 14.19
CA ASP A 412 -4.49 -17.82 12.90
C ASP A 412 -3.03 -17.33 12.92
N GLY A 413 -2.54 -16.91 14.10
CA GLY A 413 -1.20 -16.33 14.29
C GLY A 413 -1.08 -14.85 13.95
N SER A 414 -2.15 -14.21 13.46
CA SER A 414 -2.23 -12.76 13.38
C SER A 414 -2.26 -12.12 14.77
N VAL A 415 -1.93 -10.82 14.85
CA VAL A 415 -1.88 -10.08 16.11
C VAL A 415 -2.68 -8.80 15.99
N ILE A 416 -3.75 -8.69 16.78
CA ILE A 416 -4.47 -7.45 17.03
C ILE A 416 -3.83 -6.79 18.26
N ALA A 417 -3.18 -5.64 18.06
CA ALA A 417 -2.41 -4.95 19.08
C ALA A 417 -2.91 -3.51 19.31
N GLY A 418 -2.84 -3.07 20.57
CA GLY A 418 -3.21 -1.71 20.98
C GLY A 418 -4.59 -1.61 21.63
N GLU A 419 -4.74 -0.69 22.57
CA GLU A 419 -5.92 -0.56 23.44
C GLU A 419 -7.23 -0.28 22.69
N ALA A 420 -7.17 0.25 21.47
CA ALA A 420 -8.35 0.49 20.64
C ALA A 420 -8.78 -0.73 19.84
N ALA A 421 -7.86 -1.67 19.59
CA ALA A 421 -7.99 -2.71 18.58
C ALA A 421 -8.79 -3.91 19.09
N GLU A 422 -9.93 -4.21 18.47
CA GLU A 422 -10.75 -5.40 18.76
C GLU A 422 -11.73 -5.66 17.61
N VAL A 423 -12.27 -6.88 17.53
CA VAL A 423 -13.41 -7.17 16.67
C VAL A 423 -14.69 -6.68 17.36
N ILE A 424 -15.55 -5.97 16.61
CA ILE A 424 -16.88 -5.52 17.05
C ILE A 424 -17.86 -5.68 15.90
N ASP A 425 -19.02 -6.31 16.16
CA ASP A 425 -20.09 -6.51 15.18
C ASP A 425 -19.57 -7.17 13.87
N GLY A 426 -18.64 -8.12 13.98
CA GLY A 426 -18.04 -8.82 12.84
C GLY A 426 -17.03 -8.00 12.05
N LYS A 427 -16.43 -6.95 12.63
CA LYS A 427 -15.47 -6.07 11.95
C LYS A 427 -14.29 -5.72 12.83
N LEU A 428 -13.12 -5.57 12.25
CA LEU A 428 -11.94 -5.12 12.97
C LEU A 428 -11.98 -3.61 13.16
N VAL A 429 -12.01 -3.16 14.42
CA VAL A 429 -11.93 -1.74 14.80
C VAL A 429 -10.51 -1.43 15.25
N LEU A 430 -9.81 -0.51 14.59
CA LEU A 430 -8.46 -0.10 14.96
C LEU A 430 -8.41 1.25 15.69
N THR A 431 -9.35 2.16 15.45
CA THR A 431 -9.46 3.41 16.21
C THR A 431 -10.89 3.63 16.68
N LYS A 432 -11.06 4.35 17.79
CA LYS A 432 -12.37 4.59 18.43
C LYS A 432 -12.57 6.08 18.68
N ASP A 433 -13.56 6.67 18.04
CA ASP A 433 -13.89 8.09 18.16
C ASP A 433 -14.08 8.52 19.63
N GLY A 434 -13.45 9.63 20.00
CA GLY A 434 -13.45 10.21 21.34
C GLY A 434 -12.47 9.61 22.35
N GLN A 435 -11.61 8.65 21.97
CA GLN A 435 -10.74 7.92 22.90
C GLN A 435 -9.24 8.06 22.60
N GLY A 436 -8.42 8.48 23.56
CA GLY A 436 -6.97 8.66 23.35
C GLY A 436 -6.12 7.46 23.72
N LEU A 437 -6.17 6.39 22.92
CA LEU A 437 -5.61 5.08 23.26
C LEU A 437 -4.23 4.78 22.64
N GLY A 438 -3.49 5.80 22.18
CA GLY A 438 -2.12 5.63 21.69
C GLY A 438 -2.01 5.23 20.23
N PHE A 439 -1.64 3.98 19.96
CA PHE A 439 -1.50 3.40 18.63
C PHE A 439 -2.05 1.98 18.65
N SER A 440 -2.50 1.51 17.50
CA SER A 440 -3.04 0.18 17.29
C SER A 440 -2.52 -0.41 16.00
N SER A 441 -2.50 -1.73 15.90
CA SER A 441 -2.20 -2.41 14.65
C SER A 441 -2.90 -3.75 14.54
N PHE A 442 -3.02 -4.20 13.29
CA PHE A 442 -3.31 -5.58 12.95
C PHE A 442 -2.16 -6.11 12.10
N SER A 443 -1.53 -7.19 12.55
CA SER A 443 -0.34 -7.76 11.93
C SER A 443 -0.62 -9.18 11.45
N VAL A 444 -0.35 -9.44 10.18
CA VAL A 444 -0.46 -10.77 9.55
C VAL A 444 0.94 -11.39 9.44
N PRO A 445 1.09 -12.69 9.77
CA PRO A 445 2.36 -13.42 9.63
C PRO A 445 2.92 -13.39 8.20
N PRO A 446 4.20 -13.75 8.02
CA PRO A 446 4.77 -13.84 6.70
C PRO A 446 4.04 -14.84 5.81
N ILE A 447 3.65 -14.40 4.62
CA ILE A 447 2.98 -15.21 3.61
C ILE A 447 4.03 -15.59 2.57
N ILE A 448 4.16 -16.89 2.31
CA ILE A 448 5.10 -17.43 1.30
C ILE A 448 4.75 -16.83 -0.06
N GLY A 449 5.75 -16.52 -0.89
CA GLY A 449 5.53 -15.91 -2.20
C GLY A 449 5.36 -14.39 -2.19
N SER A 450 5.23 -13.75 -1.02
CA SER A 450 5.11 -12.27 -0.91
C SER A 450 6.31 -11.53 -1.51
N SER A 451 7.49 -12.16 -1.55
CA SER A 451 8.67 -11.56 -2.19
C SER A 451 8.58 -11.44 -3.71
N SER A 452 7.69 -12.22 -4.34
CA SER A 452 7.44 -12.18 -5.79
C SER A 452 6.37 -11.15 -6.15
N GLY A 453 5.66 -10.60 -5.17
CA GLY A 453 4.57 -9.65 -5.37
C GLY A 453 3.35 -9.98 -4.50
N PHE A 454 2.46 -9.00 -4.34
CA PHE A 454 1.21 -9.17 -3.60
C PHE A 454 0.11 -8.20 -4.03
N ARG A 455 -1.14 -8.58 -3.79
CA ARG A 455 -2.35 -7.77 -3.88
C ARG A 455 -3.04 -7.74 -2.51
N ILE A 456 -3.42 -6.55 -2.03
CA ILE A 456 -4.22 -6.38 -0.81
C ILE A 456 -5.52 -5.68 -1.17
N THR A 457 -6.65 -6.22 -0.72
CA THR A 457 -7.95 -5.57 -0.84
C THR A 457 -8.73 -5.65 0.45
N PHE A 458 -9.38 -4.57 0.87
CA PHE A 458 -10.33 -4.58 1.99
C PHE A 458 -11.33 -3.43 1.90
N ASP A 459 -12.46 -3.62 2.58
CA ASP A 459 -13.44 -2.58 2.81
C ASP A 459 -13.06 -1.79 4.06
N TYR A 460 -13.21 -0.46 4.02
CA TYR A 460 -12.93 0.39 5.17
C TYR A 460 -14.09 1.34 5.46
N GLU A 461 -14.18 1.75 6.72
CA GLU A 461 -15.04 2.83 7.19
C GLU A 461 -14.22 3.78 8.07
N LEU A 462 -14.34 5.08 7.79
CA LEU A 462 -13.85 6.16 8.63
C LEU A 462 -15.02 7.00 9.11
N ASN A 463 -15.14 7.23 10.42
CA ASN A 463 -16.27 7.97 11.00
C ASN A 463 -15.80 8.94 12.08
N ASP A 464 -16.07 10.24 11.92
CA ASP A 464 -15.80 11.29 12.91
C ASP A 464 -17.11 11.89 13.43
N SER A 465 -17.30 11.93 14.75
CA SER A 465 -18.47 12.58 15.35
C SER A 465 -18.41 14.11 15.27
N PRO A 466 -19.55 14.80 15.02
CA PRO A 466 -19.58 16.25 14.96
C PRO A 466 -19.01 16.95 16.21
N GLY A 467 -17.93 17.71 16.05
CA GLY A 467 -17.10 18.09 17.19
C GLY A 467 -16.43 19.47 17.13
N ASN A 468 -15.45 19.66 18.00
CA ASN A 468 -14.60 20.86 18.08
C ASN A 468 -13.11 20.47 17.88
N ASN A 469 -12.89 19.23 17.44
CA ASN A 469 -11.62 18.57 17.24
C ASN A 469 -11.67 17.98 15.81
N ASN A 470 -10.65 18.23 14.99
CA ASN A 470 -10.62 17.73 13.62
C ASN A 470 -10.14 16.27 13.57
N PRO A 471 -10.42 15.52 12.48
CA PRO A 471 -9.76 14.24 12.17
C PRO A 471 -8.24 14.32 12.31
N ALA A 472 -7.62 13.30 12.92
CA ALA A 472 -6.18 13.29 13.28
C ALA A 472 -5.57 11.89 13.50
N ASP A 473 -6.30 10.83 13.13
CA ASP A 473 -5.96 9.44 13.44
C ASP A 473 -5.64 8.73 12.11
N GLY A 474 -4.55 9.12 11.46
CA GLY A 474 -4.14 8.52 10.19
C GLY A 474 -3.75 7.04 10.36
N PHE A 475 -3.52 6.37 9.23
CA PHE A 475 -3.14 4.96 9.21
C PHE A 475 -2.17 4.66 8.06
N SER A 476 -1.51 3.51 8.14
CA SER A 476 -0.69 2.95 7.06
C SER A 476 -0.88 1.45 6.92
N ILE A 477 -0.63 0.96 5.72
CA ILE A 477 -0.49 -0.46 5.41
C ILE A 477 0.98 -0.71 5.07
N ASN A 478 1.61 -1.67 5.75
CA ASN A 478 3.04 -1.87 5.71
C ASN A 478 3.40 -3.29 5.29
N TYR A 479 4.40 -3.44 4.44
CA TYR A 479 5.03 -4.72 4.10
C TYR A 479 6.54 -4.61 4.31
N GLY A 480 7.08 -5.40 5.24
CA GLY A 480 8.49 -5.24 5.64
C GLY A 480 8.96 -6.18 6.75
N ASP A 481 10.17 -5.92 7.26
CA ASP A 481 10.80 -6.74 8.31
C ASP A 481 10.40 -6.36 9.75
N ALA A 482 9.33 -5.59 9.89
CA ALA A 482 8.69 -5.31 11.18
C ALA A 482 8.20 -6.61 11.84
N GLN A 483 8.24 -6.64 13.17
CA GLN A 483 7.79 -7.81 13.93
C GLN A 483 6.27 -7.76 14.15
N LEU A 484 5.64 -8.93 14.28
CA LEU A 484 4.21 -9.03 14.62
C LEU A 484 3.89 -8.26 15.91
N GLY A 485 2.81 -7.49 15.88
CA GLY A 485 2.37 -6.65 17.00
C GLY A 485 3.07 -5.29 17.11
N GLU A 486 4.01 -4.97 16.20
CA GLU A 486 4.52 -3.60 16.11
C GLU A 486 3.40 -2.61 15.75
N LEU A 487 3.32 -1.50 16.49
CA LEU A 487 2.22 -0.54 16.36
C LEU A 487 2.46 0.51 15.25
N GLY A 488 3.65 0.53 14.66
CA GLY A 488 4.06 1.53 13.68
C GLY A 488 4.08 2.96 14.22
N GLN A 489 4.11 3.94 13.30
CA GLN A 489 3.91 5.37 13.54
C GLN A 489 2.67 5.88 12.79
N ALA A 490 1.72 4.98 12.51
CA ALA A 490 0.47 5.25 11.81
C ALA A 490 0.67 5.88 10.43
N GLU A 491 0.23 7.12 10.20
CA GLU A 491 0.37 7.81 8.91
C GLU A 491 1.82 7.96 8.42
N GLU A 492 2.81 7.72 9.28
CA GLU A 492 4.25 7.78 8.94
C GLU A 492 4.88 6.39 8.75
N GLY A 493 4.06 5.35 8.59
CA GLY A 493 4.51 4.00 8.36
C GLY A 493 5.31 3.40 9.52
N MET A 494 6.36 2.64 9.19
CA MET A 494 7.28 2.01 10.16
C MET A 494 8.54 2.86 10.38
N SER A 495 8.91 3.09 11.64
CA SER A 495 10.14 3.82 11.95
C SER A 495 11.38 2.94 11.78
N GLY A 496 12.56 3.57 11.60
CA GLY A 496 13.84 2.84 11.44
C GLY A 496 14.33 2.04 12.66
N GLY A 497 13.57 2.07 13.77
CA GLY A 497 13.79 1.18 14.91
C GLY A 497 12.92 -0.09 14.88
N GLN A 498 11.92 -0.12 14.00
CA GLN A 498 10.90 -1.18 13.86
C GLN A 498 11.15 -2.00 12.60
N ALA A 499 11.49 -1.33 11.49
CA ALA A 499 11.85 -1.96 10.22
C ALA A 499 13.09 -1.28 9.61
N ILE A 500 13.84 -2.01 8.79
CA ILE A 500 14.87 -1.46 7.90
C ILE A 500 14.54 -1.67 6.42
N GLU A 501 13.64 -2.60 6.11
CA GLU A 501 13.02 -2.79 4.80
C GLU A 501 11.51 -2.65 4.98
N ASN A 502 10.87 -1.65 4.36
CA ASN A 502 9.43 -1.44 4.47
C ASN A 502 8.87 -0.68 3.26
N ILE A 503 7.76 -1.16 2.72
CA ILE A 503 6.87 -0.38 1.83
C ILE A 503 5.71 0.11 2.68
N SER A 504 5.38 1.41 2.61
CA SER A 504 4.23 1.96 3.34
C SER A 504 3.24 2.65 2.39
N PHE A 505 1.96 2.35 2.60
CA PHE A 505 0.82 2.98 1.93
C PHE A 505 0.07 3.79 2.98
N GLU A 506 0.21 5.11 2.91
CA GLU A 506 -0.14 6.01 4.02
C GLU A 506 -1.38 6.83 3.71
N VAL A 507 -2.23 7.00 4.73
CA VAL A 507 -3.44 7.82 4.67
C VAL A 507 -3.43 8.78 5.86
N ASP A 508 -3.07 10.03 5.59
CA ASP A 508 -3.06 11.10 6.59
C ASP A 508 -4.42 11.80 6.65
N THR A 509 -5.14 11.52 7.74
CA THR A 509 -6.45 12.14 8.01
C THR A 509 -6.34 13.47 8.74
N TRP A 510 -5.13 13.90 9.15
CA TRP A 510 -4.97 15.04 10.03
C TRP A 510 -5.24 16.38 9.33
N GLN A 511 -6.37 17.01 9.68
CA GLN A 511 -6.69 18.35 9.15
C GLN A 511 -5.95 19.47 9.89
N ASN A 512 -4.63 19.52 9.75
CA ASN A 512 -3.77 20.56 10.31
C ASN A 512 -3.34 21.63 9.26
N PHE A 513 -3.69 21.43 7.98
CA PHE A 513 -3.35 22.26 6.82
C PHE A 513 -1.83 22.40 6.56
N ASP A 514 -1.04 21.39 6.91
CA ASP A 514 0.34 21.29 6.42
C ASP A 514 0.39 20.82 4.95
N ALA A 515 1.60 20.57 4.46
CA ALA A 515 1.82 20.22 3.06
C ALA A 515 1.66 18.71 2.82
N GLU A 516 1.66 17.90 3.87
CA GLU A 516 1.70 16.44 3.85
C GLU A 516 0.31 15.78 4.02
N GLN A 517 -0.75 16.57 4.26
CA GLN A 517 -2.13 16.06 4.32
C GLN A 517 -2.57 15.38 3.00
N GLY A 518 -2.82 14.06 3.02
CA GLY A 518 -3.30 13.31 1.86
C GLY A 518 -3.07 11.81 1.93
N VAL A 519 -2.93 11.19 0.75
CA VAL A 519 -2.54 9.78 0.60
C VAL A 519 -1.19 9.69 -0.10
N ASN A 520 -0.33 8.78 0.32
CA ASN A 520 1.00 8.63 -0.27
C ASN A 520 1.47 7.17 -0.32
N ILE A 521 2.53 6.93 -1.10
CA ILE A 521 3.38 5.74 -1.00
C ILE A 521 4.75 6.21 -0.53
N SER A 522 5.27 5.58 0.52
CA SER A 522 6.58 5.84 1.11
C SER A 522 7.32 4.52 1.35
N GLY A 523 8.54 4.59 1.88
CA GLY A 523 9.23 3.38 2.30
C GLY A 523 10.59 3.59 2.93
N MET A 524 11.21 2.47 3.27
CA MET A 524 12.54 2.38 3.83
C MET A 524 13.30 1.23 3.16
N ALA A 525 14.53 1.51 2.71
CA ALA A 525 15.44 0.53 2.15
C ALA A 525 16.79 0.58 2.86
N GLY A 526 17.26 -0.55 3.38
CA GLY A 526 18.51 -0.65 4.15
C GLY A 526 18.57 0.29 5.36
N GLY A 527 17.42 0.63 5.96
CA GLY A 527 17.29 1.59 7.06
C GLY A 527 17.38 3.07 6.64
N THR A 528 17.34 3.35 5.34
CA THR A 528 17.29 4.71 4.77
C THR A 528 15.88 5.02 4.33
N ASP A 529 15.36 6.13 4.82
CA ASP A 529 14.06 6.69 4.43
C ASP A 529 14.09 7.11 2.94
N LEU A 530 13.15 6.57 2.16
CA LEU A 530 12.99 6.83 0.73
C LEU A 530 12.22 8.13 0.44
N GLN A 531 11.68 8.80 1.46
CA GLN A 531 10.74 9.91 1.37
C GLN A 531 9.44 9.49 0.66
N GLU A 532 8.56 10.46 0.39
CA GLU A 532 7.34 10.27 -0.39
C GLU A 532 7.68 9.96 -1.85
N LEU A 533 7.29 8.77 -2.32
CA LEU A 533 7.49 8.29 -3.70
C LEU A 533 6.34 8.71 -4.61
N ALA A 534 5.11 8.75 -4.07
CA ALA A 534 3.92 9.27 -4.73
C ALA A 534 3.00 9.93 -3.69
N PHE A 535 2.35 11.04 -4.06
CA PHE A 535 1.52 11.82 -3.11
C PHE A 535 0.38 12.57 -3.79
N ASN A 536 -0.82 12.46 -3.21
CA ASN A 536 -2.01 13.22 -3.56
C ASN A 536 -2.45 14.06 -2.36
N ASN A 537 -2.20 15.37 -2.43
CA ASN A 537 -2.56 16.29 -1.36
C ASN A 537 -4.07 16.58 -1.33
N GLY A 538 -4.67 16.44 -0.15
CA GLY A 538 -5.97 17.00 0.17
C GLY A 538 -6.64 16.33 1.37
N PRO A 539 -7.78 16.86 1.84
CA PRO A 539 -8.47 16.30 2.98
C PRO A 539 -9.05 14.91 2.67
N ILE A 540 -8.85 13.95 3.58
CA ILE A 540 -9.43 12.59 3.48
C ILE A 540 -10.87 12.56 4.00
N LEU A 541 -11.08 13.13 5.20
CA LEU A 541 -12.35 13.14 5.93
C LEU A 541 -12.60 14.56 6.48
N ASN A 542 -13.85 15.04 6.50
CA ASN A 542 -14.22 16.30 7.16
C ASN A 542 -14.80 16.08 8.57
N ASP A 543 -14.73 17.11 9.42
CA ASP A 543 -15.37 17.08 10.75
C ASP A 543 -16.86 16.72 10.70
N GLY A 544 -17.24 15.68 11.43
CA GLY A 544 -18.61 15.17 11.51
C GLY A 544 -19.07 14.35 10.29
N GLU A 545 -18.14 13.87 9.46
CA GLU A 545 -18.41 13.04 8.29
C GLU A 545 -18.12 11.56 8.55
N ARG A 546 -18.74 10.72 7.72
CA ARG A 546 -18.42 9.30 7.59
C ARG A 546 -18.13 9.00 6.13
N VAL A 547 -16.99 8.39 5.83
CA VAL A 547 -16.65 7.88 4.51
C VAL A 547 -16.44 6.38 4.58
N GLU A 548 -16.80 5.68 3.50
CA GLU A 548 -16.63 4.24 3.37
C GLU A 548 -16.24 3.93 1.93
N GLY A 549 -15.46 2.87 1.73
CA GLY A 549 -15.05 2.46 0.41
C GLY A 549 -14.12 1.26 0.45
N LYS A 550 -13.38 1.10 -0.64
CA LYS A 550 -12.42 0.01 -0.84
C LYS A 550 -11.01 0.56 -0.97
N ILE A 551 -10.05 -0.16 -0.40
CA ILE A 551 -8.62 -0.01 -0.64
C ILE A 551 -8.18 -1.17 -1.53
N ASN A 552 -7.44 -0.89 -2.61
CA ASN A 552 -6.71 -1.90 -3.36
C ASN A 552 -5.25 -1.49 -3.50
N ILE A 553 -4.36 -2.39 -3.12
CA ILE A 553 -2.92 -2.27 -3.25
C ILE A 553 -2.42 -3.42 -4.12
N LEU A 554 -1.51 -3.13 -5.03
CA LEU A 554 -0.78 -4.13 -5.82
C LEU A 554 0.69 -3.75 -5.77
N TRP A 555 1.58 -4.70 -5.48
CA TRP A 555 3.01 -4.48 -5.61
C TRP A 555 3.66 -5.66 -6.32
N GLN A 556 4.54 -5.34 -7.27
CA GLN A 556 5.37 -6.29 -7.99
C GLN A 556 6.82 -5.78 -8.03
N PRO A 557 7.83 -6.64 -7.81
CA PRO A 557 9.25 -6.22 -7.81
C PRO A 557 9.67 -5.49 -9.09
N ASP A 558 9.19 -5.95 -10.25
CA ASP A 558 9.61 -5.44 -11.57
C ASP A 558 8.66 -4.35 -12.14
N VAL A 559 7.47 -4.16 -11.55
CA VAL A 559 6.48 -3.17 -12.02
C VAL A 559 6.38 -1.97 -11.07
N GLY A 560 6.47 -2.19 -9.75
CA GLY A 560 6.29 -1.17 -8.73
C GLY A 560 4.99 -1.33 -7.93
N ALA A 561 4.67 -0.30 -7.14
CA ALA A 561 3.52 -0.24 -6.24
C ALA A 561 2.37 0.58 -6.85
N SER A 562 1.17 0.01 -6.83
CA SER A 562 -0.08 0.68 -7.18
C SER A 562 -0.97 0.74 -5.94
N PHE A 563 -1.61 1.89 -5.72
CA PHE A 563 -2.47 2.13 -4.56
C PHE A 563 -3.68 2.95 -4.99
N THR A 564 -4.85 2.33 -4.87
CA THR A 564 -6.14 2.93 -5.22
C THR A 564 -7.07 2.90 -4.03
N THR A 565 -7.82 3.99 -3.85
CA THR A 565 -8.86 4.08 -2.81
C THR A 565 -10.15 4.61 -3.42
N THR A 566 -11.28 4.28 -2.80
CA THR A 566 -12.58 4.86 -3.16
C THR A 566 -13.27 5.42 -1.92
N GLY A 567 -14.16 6.38 -2.11
CA GLY A 567 -15.02 6.91 -1.03
C GLY A 567 -14.41 8.04 -0.20
N MET A 568 -13.09 8.22 -0.19
CA MET A 568 -12.42 9.34 0.49
C MET A 568 -12.64 10.66 -0.25
N ASN A 569 -12.50 11.79 0.43
CA ASN A 569 -12.56 13.12 -0.22
C ASN A 569 -11.37 13.35 -1.17
N THR A 570 -10.19 12.84 -0.81
CA THR A 570 -9.02 12.69 -1.68
C THR A 570 -8.68 11.20 -1.74
N ASN A 571 -8.69 10.61 -2.94
CA ASN A 571 -8.39 9.20 -3.13
C ASN A 571 -6.99 9.01 -3.71
N ALA A 572 -6.37 7.87 -3.41
CA ALA A 572 -5.20 7.39 -4.11
C ALA A 572 -5.62 6.84 -5.50
N ASP A 573 -4.77 7.11 -6.48
CA ASP A 573 -4.86 6.65 -7.87
C ASP A 573 -3.44 6.57 -8.43
N PHE A 574 -2.58 5.84 -7.69
CA PHE A 574 -1.18 5.66 -8.03
C PHE A 574 -0.99 4.33 -8.76
N GLU A 575 -0.22 4.34 -9.83
CA GLU A 575 0.06 3.18 -10.65
C GLU A 575 1.57 3.04 -10.83
N ASN A 576 2.10 1.84 -10.61
CA ASN A 576 3.47 1.43 -10.97
C ASN A 576 4.57 2.32 -10.39
N ILE A 577 4.43 2.71 -9.11
CA ILE A 577 5.40 3.54 -8.40
C ILE A 577 6.61 2.69 -8.01
N GLU A 578 7.77 3.00 -8.57
CA GLU A 578 9.03 2.31 -8.26
C GLU A 578 9.41 2.46 -6.78
N ILE A 579 9.81 1.36 -6.14
CA ILE A 579 10.33 1.36 -4.76
C ILE A 579 11.84 1.08 -4.80
N PRO A 580 12.70 2.12 -4.92
CA PRO A 580 14.11 1.93 -5.16
C PRO A 580 14.82 1.28 -3.96
N ASP A 581 15.75 0.37 -4.26
CA ASP A 581 16.63 -0.32 -3.30
C ASP A 581 15.92 -1.23 -2.26
N PHE A 582 14.59 -1.35 -2.27
CA PHE A 582 13.85 -2.23 -1.38
C PHE A 582 14.17 -3.71 -1.67
N ILE A 583 14.42 -4.49 -0.61
CA ILE A 583 14.72 -5.92 -0.73
C ILE A 583 13.52 -6.74 -0.25
N PRO A 584 12.72 -7.34 -1.16
CA PRO A 584 11.60 -8.17 -0.75
C PRO A 584 12.04 -9.50 -0.12
N SER A 585 11.18 -10.06 0.74
CA SER A 585 11.43 -11.33 1.43
C SER A 585 10.13 -12.01 1.84
N ASP A 586 10.05 -13.34 1.67
CA ASP A 586 8.93 -14.15 2.15
C ASP A 586 8.83 -14.20 3.69
N ASP A 587 9.87 -13.72 4.39
CA ASP A 587 9.89 -13.59 5.86
C ASP A 587 9.32 -12.23 6.34
N HIS A 588 8.91 -11.33 5.43
CA HIS A 588 8.30 -10.04 5.79
C HIS A 588 6.85 -10.19 6.26
N THR A 589 6.43 -9.33 7.17
CA THR A 589 5.07 -9.28 7.70
C THR A 589 4.24 -8.22 7.00
N PHE A 590 2.92 -8.34 7.09
CA PHE A 590 1.99 -7.28 6.72
C PHE A 590 1.42 -6.64 7.97
N ILE A 591 1.50 -5.31 8.10
CA ILE A 591 1.01 -4.60 9.29
C ILE A 591 0.18 -3.39 8.91
N ILE A 592 -1.07 -3.38 9.32
CA ILE A 592 -1.94 -2.21 9.25
C ILE A 592 -1.80 -1.46 10.58
N SER A 593 -1.27 -0.26 10.56
CA SER A 593 -1.00 0.55 11.75
C SER A 593 -1.87 1.80 11.77
N ALA A 594 -2.44 2.13 12.91
CA ALA A 594 -3.28 3.32 13.07
C ALA A 594 -2.92 4.09 14.34
N ARG A 595 -3.12 5.40 14.31
CA ARG A 595 -2.90 6.25 15.47
C ARG A 595 -4.20 6.44 16.22
N VAL A 596 -4.11 6.46 17.53
CA VAL A 596 -5.22 6.80 18.43
C VAL A 596 -4.85 8.07 19.21
N GLY A 597 -4.80 9.18 18.47
CA GLY A 597 -4.29 10.48 18.90
C GLY A 597 -5.27 11.30 19.74
N GLY A 598 -5.82 10.75 20.82
CA GLY A 598 -6.91 11.42 21.53
C GLY A 598 -8.26 11.33 20.81
N ALA A 599 -8.48 10.22 20.10
CA ALA A 599 -9.20 10.05 18.85
C ALA A 599 -10.44 10.91 18.62
N ASN A 600 -10.60 11.30 17.36
CA ASN A 600 -11.82 11.89 16.83
C ASN A 600 -12.31 11.10 15.59
N GLN A 601 -11.87 9.86 15.37
CA GLN A 601 -12.48 9.02 14.35
C GLN A 601 -12.36 7.53 14.64
N ASP A 602 -13.36 6.78 14.18
CA ASP A 602 -13.32 5.32 14.05
C ASP A 602 -12.60 4.96 12.74
N PHE A 603 -11.75 3.93 12.77
CA PHE A 603 -11.18 3.27 11.61
C PHE A 603 -11.52 1.79 11.72
N ILE A 604 -12.32 1.31 10.78
CA ILE A 604 -12.90 -0.02 10.78
C ILE A 604 -12.54 -0.69 9.46
N ILE A 605 -12.14 -1.96 9.54
CA ILE A 605 -11.73 -2.80 8.41
C ILE A 605 -12.62 -4.04 8.36
N ASP A 606 -12.93 -4.47 7.14
CA ASP A 606 -13.80 -5.61 6.83
C ASP A 606 -13.36 -6.22 5.48
N ASN A 607 -13.64 -7.51 5.26
CA ASN A 607 -13.29 -8.24 4.02
C ASN A 607 -11.82 -8.09 3.56
N LEU A 608 -10.87 -8.25 4.49
CA LEU A 608 -9.44 -8.22 4.17
C LEU A 608 -9.01 -9.45 3.39
N VAL A 609 -8.31 -9.20 2.28
CA VAL A 609 -7.70 -10.22 1.43
C VAL A 609 -6.28 -9.76 1.11
N ILE A 610 -5.30 -10.60 1.38
CA ILE A 610 -3.92 -10.47 0.94
C ILE A 610 -3.64 -11.69 0.07
N GLN A 611 -3.27 -11.49 -1.19
CA GLN A 611 -2.84 -12.54 -2.10
C GLN A 611 -1.39 -12.25 -2.46
N THR A 612 -0.54 -13.26 -2.51
CA THR A 612 0.87 -13.20 -2.89
C THR A 612 1.08 -14.00 -4.16
N GLY A 613 2.19 -13.72 -4.84
CA GLY A 613 2.48 -14.28 -6.14
C GLY A 613 2.64 -13.20 -7.19
N ILE A 614 2.75 -13.68 -8.42
CA ILE A 614 2.90 -12.83 -9.58
C ILE A 614 1.49 -12.44 -10.00
N PHE A 615 1.16 -11.18 -9.74
CA PHE A 615 -0.03 -10.48 -10.19
C PHE A 615 0.41 -9.47 -11.25
N ASP A 616 1.28 -9.95 -12.13
CA ASP A 616 1.31 -9.50 -13.51
C ASP A 616 -0.07 -9.76 -14.17
N GLY A 617 -0.82 -10.70 -13.58
CA GLY A 617 -2.02 -11.30 -14.11
C GLY A 617 -1.53 -12.11 -15.28
N ASP A 618 -1.10 -13.35 -15.17
CA ASP A 618 -0.83 -14.20 -16.35
C ASP A 618 -1.88 -15.30 -16.28
N GLU A 619 -3.15 -14.92 -16.45
CA GLU A 619 -4.31 -15.77 -16.18
C GLU A 619 -4.44 -16.93 -17.18
N ASP A 620 -3.68 -16.91 -18.27
CA ASP A 620 -3.60 -17.99 -19.25
C ASP A 620 -2.29 -18.81 -19.22
N GLU A 621 -1.38 -18.48 -18.29
CA GLU A 621 -0.12 -19.17 -17.95
C GLU A 621 0.91 -19.26 -19.09
N ASP A 622 1.00 -18.24 -19.92
CA ASP A 622 1.87 -18.25 -21.09
C ASP A 622 3.18 -17.45 -20.93
N ASN A 623 3.41 -16.85 -19.76
CA ASN A 623 4.53 -15.99 -19.37
C ASN A 623 4.47 -14.57 -19.96
N LEU A 624 3.29 -14.13 -20.41
CA LEU A 624 3.00 -12.72 -20.65
C LEU A 624 2.03 -12.18 -19.59
N PRO A 625 2.21 -10.94 -19.12
CA PRO A 625 1.22 -10.30 -18.26
C PRO A 625 -0.07 -9.92 -19.02
N ASP A 626 -1.23 -10.31 -18.51
CA ASP A 626 -2.61 -9.90 -18.81
C ASP A 626 -2.74 -8.39 -18.99
N PHE A 627 -2.06 -7.58 -18.16
CA PHE A 627 -2.11 -6.13 -18.35
C PHE A 627 -1.47 -5.73 -19.68
N TYR A 628 -0.35 -6.36 -20.03
CA TYR A 628 0.37 -6.16 -21.29
C TYR A 628 -0.47 -6.70 -22.44
N GLU A 629 -0.96 -7.93 -22.36
CA GLU A 629 -1.82 -8.52 -23.39
C GLU A 629 -3.12 -7.74 -23.61
N THR A 630 -3.74 -7.28 -22.52
CA THR A 630 -4.96 -6.45 -22.59
C THR A 630 -4.67 -5.07 -23.16
N ASP A 631 -3.53 -4.47 -22.87
CA ASP A 631 -3.14 -3.18 -23.43
C ASP A 631 -2.83 -3.29 -24.94
N GLN A 632 -2.04 -4.31 -25.32
CA GLN A 632 -1.59 -4.50 -26.71
C GLN A 632 -2.71 -5.01 -27.63
N VAL A 633 -3.44 -6.07 -27.23
CA VAL A 633 -4.43 -6.75 -28.10
C VAL A 633 -5.82 -6.90 -27.49
N GLY A 634 -6.03 -6.42 -26.26
CA GLY A 634 -7.36 -6.35 -25.63
C GLY A 634 -7.91 -7.67 -25.11
N ASN A 635 -7.09 -8.73 -25.06
CA ASN A 635 -7.44 -10.04 -24.53
C ASN A 635 -6.21 -10.89 -24.20
N LEU A 636 -6.42 -11.92 -23.38
CA LEU A 636 -5.39 -12.79 -22.77
C LEU A 636 -5.09 -14.07 -23.59
N THR A 637 -5.30 -14.04 -24.91
CA THR A 637 -5.16 -15.29 -25.71
C THR A 637 -4.58 -15.07 -27.10
N ASP A 638 -4.44 -13.80 -27.48
CA ASP A 638 -4.00 -13.42 -28.81
C ASP A 638 -2.46 -13.33 -28.85
N LEU A 639 -1.82 -12.83 -27.79
CA LEU A 639 -0.38 -12.99 -27.61
C LEU A 639 -0.08 -14.35 -27.00
N ASN A 640 1.18 -14.79 -27.05
CA ASN A 640 1.68 -15.78 -26.11
C ASN A 640 3.17 -15.73 -25.83
N GLY A 641 3.55 -16.01 -24.59
CA GLY A 641 4.96 -16.08 -24.17
C GLY A 641 5.67 -17.41 -24.47
N ILE A 642 5.02 -18.36 -25.15
CA ILE A 642 5.59 -19.69 -25.45
C ILE A 642 6.24 -19.72 -26.84
N GLY A 643 7.56 -19.60 -26.91
CA GLY A 643 8.31 -19.64 -28.19
C GLY A 643 8.06 -20.90 -29.05
N GLU A 644 7.19 -20.79 -30.06
CA GLU A 644 7.53 -20.59 -31.48
C GLU A 644 6.31 -20.80 -32.39
N GLY A 645 5.94 -19.76 -33.14
CA GLY A 645 5.18 -19.87 -34.38
C GLY A 645 5.66 -18.82 -35.40
N PRO A 646 6.04 -19.20 -36.63
CA PRO A 646 6.63 -18.27 -37.61
C PRO A 646 5.54 -17.58 -38.44
N GLY A 647 4.62 -16.86 -37.80
CA GLY A 647 3.71 -16.04 -38.59
C GLY A 647 2.56 -15.40 -37.83
N PRO A 648 1.86 -14.47 -38.49
CA PRO A 648 1.01 -13.50 -37.84
C PRO A 648 -0.31 -14.06 -37.33
N GLY A 649 -0.76 -13.50 -36.21
CA GLY A 649 -2.10 -13.56 -35.66
C GLY A 649 -2.22 -14.29 -34.32
N ALA A 650 -3.41 -14.19 -33.72
CA ALA A 650 -3.72 -14.78 -32.42
C ALA A 650 -3.12 -16.17 -32.13
N GLY A 651 -2.37 -16.27 -31.03
CA GLY A 651 -1.81 -17.51 -30.48
C GLY A 651 -0.66 -18.11 -31.31
N THR A 652 0.06 -17.28 -32.07
CA THR A 652 1.21 -17.71 -32.87
C THR A 652 2.54 -17.53 -32.14
N GLY A 653 2.67 -16.54 -31.25
CA GLY A 653 3.90 -16.23 -30.51
C GLY A 653 4.87 -15.34 -31.31
N ASP A 654 4.30 -14.58 -32.26
CA ASP A 654 4.88 -13.68 -33.26
C ASP A 654 3.64 -13.04 -33.93
N PHE A 655 2.94 -12.18 -33.17
CA PHE A 655 1.57 -11.77 -33.47
C PHE A 655 1.46 -10.93 -34.74
N ASP A 656 2.45 -10.07 -35.02
CA ASP A 656 2.53 -9.28 -36.25
C ASP A 656 3.29 -9.97 -37.40
N GLY A 657 4.05 -11.03 -37.10
CA GLY A 657 4.76 -11.83 -38.09
C GLY A 657 6.09 -11.24 -38.56
N ASP A 658 6.69 -10.32 -37.80
CA ASP A 658 7.99 -9.73 -38.10
C ASP A 658 9.14 -10.71 -37.78
N GLY A 659 8.94 -11.66 -36.86
CA GLY A 659 9.90 -12.68 -36.47
C GLY A 659 10.65 -12.43 -35.17
N VAL A 660 10.29 -11.39 -34.41
CA VAL A 660 10.45 -11.30 -32.95
C VAL A 660 9.28 -12.06 -32.29
N THR A 661 9.46 -12.55 -31.08
CA THR A 661 8.38 -13.25 -30.37
C THR A 661 7.67 -12.31 -29.41
N ASP A 662 6.37 -12.49 -29.18
CA ASP A 662 5.59 -11.65 -28.25
C ASP A 662 6.28 -11.48 -26.88
N PHE A 663 7.00 -12.51 -26.41
CA PHE A 663 7.83 -12.45 -25.18
C PHE A 663 9.09 -11.59 -25.34
N ASP A 664 9.83 -11.75 -26.44
CA ASP A 664 11.00 -10.91 -26.72
C ASP A 664 10.59 -9.45 -26.93
N GLU A 665 9.41 -9.19 -27.50
CA GLU A 665 8.86 -7.84 -27.67
C GLU A 665 8.48 -7.23 -26.33
N TYR A 666 7.87 -8.00 -25.43
CA TYR A 666 7.67 -7.59 -24.04
C TYR A 666 9.00 -7.25 -23.33
N GLU A 667 10.04 -8.09 -23.46
CA GLU A 667 11.35 -7.83 -22.83
C GLU A 667 12.07 -6.61 -23.43
N ASN A 668 11.96 -6.41 -24.75
CA ASN A 668 12.60 -5.30 -25.46
C ASN A 668 11.74 -4.04 -25.55
N LYS A 669 10.49 -4.10 -25.04
CA LYS A 669 9.48 -3.03 -25.02
C LYS A 669 9.00 -2.58 -26.40
N THR A 670 9.12 -3.46 -27.39
CA THR A 670 8.53 -3.25 -28.72
C THR A 670 7.07 -3.70 -28.74
N ASN A 671 6.32 -3.30 -29.78
CA ASN A 671 4.88 -3.51 -29.86
C ASN A 671 4.55 -4.77 -30.67
N PRO A 672 4.01 -5.84 -30.04
CA PRO A 672 3.74 -7.12 -30.69
C PRO A 672 2.67 -7.08 -31.78
N SER A 673 1.96 -5.95 -31.91
CA SER A 673 0.96 -5.74 -32.94
C SER A 673 1.45 -4.94 -34.15
N GLU A 674 2.66 -4.38 -34.08
CA GLU A 674 3.24 -3.52 -35.10
C GLU A 674 4.65 -4.01 -35.44
N ALA A 675 4.83 -4.53 -36.65
CA ALA A 675 6.09 -5.11 -37.10
C ALA A 675 7.28 -4.12 -37.12
N ASP A 676 7.00 -2.83 -36.99
CA ASP A 676 7.88 -1.66 -37.03
C ASP A 676 7.37 -0.73 -35.93
N THR A 677 7.95 -0.83 -34.73
CA THR A 677 7.38 -0.22 -33.52
C THR A 677 7.46 1.30 -33.54
N ASP A 678 8.48 1.87 -34.16
CA ASP A 678 8.73 3.32 -34.20
C ASP A 678 8.39 3.98 -35.55
N ASP A 679 7.81 3.21 -36.47
CA ASP A 679 7.27 3.64 -37.76
C ASP A 679 8.33 4.26 -38.70
N ASP A 680 9.56 3.77 -38.63
CA ASP A 680 10.71 4.35 -39.34
C ASP A 680 11.00 3.66 -40.69
N GLY A 681 10.38 2.50 -40.93
CA GLY A 681 10.48 1.66 -42.12
C GLY A 681 11.30 0.38 -41.95
N LEU A 682 11.93 0.15 -40.79
CA LEU A 682 12.60 -1.09 -40.40
C LEU A 682 11.70 -1.92 -39.48
N THR A 683 11.80 -3.24 -39.56
CA THR A 683 11.05 -4.10 -38.65
C THR A 683 11.87 -4.39 -37.39
N ASP A 684 11.22 -4.59 -36.25
CA ASP A 684 11.89 -4.77 -34.95
C ASP A 684 12.96 -5.89 -34.99
N ASN A 685 12.72 -6.95 -35.76
CA ASN A 685 13.70 -8.03 -35.94
C ASN A 685 15.01 -7.63 -36.67
N VAL A 686 14.99 -6.56 -37.47
CA VAL A 686 16.16 -5.97 -38.17
C VAL A 686 16.92 -5.08 -37.21
N GLU A 687 16.23 -4.46 -36.28
CA GLU A 687 16.73 -3.46 -35.33
C GLU A 687 17.12 -4.08 -34.00
N ASN A 688 18.29 -4.72 -34.01
CA ASN A 688 18.74 -5.49 -32.85
C ASN A 688 19.46 -4.68 -31.75
N ASN A 689 19.40 -3.34 -31.80
CA ASN A 689 20.02 -2.40 -30.85
C ASN A 689 21.47 -2.77 -30.46
N SER A 690 22.25 -3.29 -31.41
CA SER A 690 23.64 -3.70 -31.18
C SER A 690 24.63 -2.54 -31.23
N GLY A 691 24.21 -1.39 -31.80
CA GLY A 691 25.03 -0.21 -32.06
C GLY A 691 26.10 -0.39 -33.14
N ASP A 692 26.09 -1.51 -33.86
CA ASP A 692 27.00 -1.82 -34.97
C ASP A 692 26.20 -2.28 -36.20
N TYR A 693 26.32 -1.58 -37.33
CA TYR A 693 25.70 -1.98 -38.60
C TYR A 693 26.32 -3.28 -39.16
N ASP A 694 25.58 -4.40 -39.13
CA ASP A 694 25.98 -5.72 -39.70
C ASP A 694 25.20 -6.07 -40.99
N GLY A 695 24.41 -5.14 -41.53
CA GLY A 695 23.74 -5.25 -42.82
C GLY A 695 22.24 -4.93 -42.77
N PRO A 696 21.54 -5.06 -43.89
CA PRO A 696 20.10 -4.73 -43.98
C PRO A 696 19.17 -5.72 -43.26
N ASP A 697 19.70 -6.83 -42.76
CA ASP A 697 18.94 -7.80 -41.94
C ASP A 697 19.30 -7.66 -40.44
N ALA A 698 20.14 -6.68 -40.08
CA ALA A 698 20.69 -6.44 -38.73
C ALA A 698 21.36 -5.04 -38.71
N THR A 699 20.55 -3.98 -38.69
CA THR A 699 21.02 -2.59 -38.81
C THR A 699 21.73 -2.12 -37.55
N GLY A 700 21.37 -2.65 -36.37
CA GLY A 700 21.97 -2.25 -35.10
C GLY A 700 21.41 -0.96 -34.51
N THR A 701 20.37 -0.41 -35.14
CA THR A 701 19.55 0.72 -34.70
C THR A 701 18.58 0.30 -33.58
N ASP A 702 17.99 1.28 -32.91
CA ASP A 702 17.15 1.07 -31.73
C ASP A 702 15.66 1.04 -32.15
N PRO A 703 14.93 -0.09 -32.02
CA PRO A 703 13.55 -0.26 -32.53
C PRO A 703 12.48 0.60 -31.83
N LEU A 704 12.90 1.46 -30.90
CA LEU A 704 12.04 2.38 -30.15
C LEU A 704 12.36 3.84 -30.47
N ASN A 705 13.29 4.07 -31.39
CA ASN A 705 13.78 5.39 -31.72
C ASN A 705 14.04 5.50 -33.23
N PRO A 706 13.17 6.20 -33.97
CA PRO A 706 13.17 6.18 -35.43
C PRO A 706 14.37 6.92 -36.07
N ASP A 707 15.27 7.49 -35.27
CA ASP A 707 16.47 8.24 -35.67
C ASP A 707 17.56 7.99 -34.61
N THR A 708 18.34 6.92 -34.78
CA THR A 708 19.29 6.43 -33.76
C THR A 708 20.38 7.43 -33.43
N ASP A 709 20.87 8.20 -34.40
CA ASP A 709 21.97 9.14 -34.21
C ASP A 709 21.55 10.62 -34.10
N ASN A 710 20.24 10.87 -34.19
CA ASN A 710 19.57 12.15 -33.96
C ASN A 710 20.00 13.26 -34.94
N ASP A 711 20.14 12.88 -36.21
CA ASP A 711 20.62 13.77 -37.26
C ASP A 711 19.48 14.35 -38.13
N GLY A 712 18.26 13.80 -37.98
CA GLY A 712 17.05 14.17 -38.69
C GLY A 712 16.68 13.26 -39.87
N LEU A 713 17.41 12.19 -40.14
CA LEU A 713 17.03 11.08 -41.03
C LEU A 713 16.52 9.90 -40.21
N SER A 714 15.58 9.13 -40.77
CA SER A 714 15.16 7.89 -40.11
C SER A 714 16.11 6.74 -40.38
N ASP A 715 16.25 5.81 -39.44
CA ASP A 715 17.16 4.67 -39.60
C ASP A 715 16.83 3.83 -40.84
N GLY A 716 15.54 3.65 -41.15
CA GLY A 716 15.05 2.97 -42.35
C GLY A 716 15.40 3.65 -43.67
N LEU A 717 15.66 4.96 -43.66
CA LEU A 717 16.15 5.69 -44.81
C LEU A 717 17.66 5.44 -45.04
N GLU A 718 18.39 5.16 -43.97
CA GLU A 718 19.85 5.11 -43.92
C GLU A 718 20.42 3.69 -44.06
N ASN A 719 20.81 3.34 -45.28
CA ASN A 719 21.27 1.99 -45.59
C ASN A 719 22.80 1.76 -45.52
N ASN A 720 23.57 2.72 -45.02
CA ASN A 720 25.04 2.66 -44.88
C ASN A 720 25.77 2.16 -46.14
N SER A 721 25.25 2.48 -47.33
CA SER A 721 25.84 2.03 -48.60
C SER A 721 27.10 2.82 -48.99
N GLY A 722 27.30 3.99 -48.36
CA GLY A 722 28.37 4.94 -48.69
C GLY A 722 28.28 5.45 -50.12
N THR A 723 27.08 5.47 -50.72
CA THR A 723 26.82 6.00 -52.06
C THR A 723 25.50 6.74 -52.10
N TYR A 724 25.56 8.05 -52.33
CA TYR A 724 24.38 8.89 -52.48
C TYR A 724 23.66 8.58 -53.80
N VAL A 725 22.38 8.23 -53.69
CA VAL A 725 21.51 7.96 -54.84
C VAL A 725 20.47 9.07 -54.99
N SER A 726 19.81 9.45 -53.90
CA SER A 726 18.76 10.48 -53.82
C SER A 726 18.52 10.86 -52.35
N ALA A 727 17.65 11.85 -52.09
CA ALA A 727 17.17 12.14 -50.72
C ALA A 727 16.52 10.91 -50.06
N GLU A 728 15.71 10.16 -50.81
CA GLU A 728 15.07 8.90 -50.36
C GLU A 728 16.03 7.69 -50.27
N ASN A 729 17.33 7.90 -50.52
CA ASN A 729 18.37 6.88 -50.43
C ASN A 729 19.74 7.57 -50.29
N PRO A 730 19.99 8.18 -49.11
CA PRO A 730 21.16 9.03 -48.87
C PRO A 730 22.44 8.19 -48.78
N GLY A 731 22.32 6.94 -48.30
CA GLY A 731 23.44 6.02 -48.16
C GLY A 731 24.40 6.37 -47.03
N THR A 732 23.93 7.18 -46.09
CA THR A 732 24.54 7.61 -44.82
C THR A 732 24.46 6.50 -43.79
N ASP A 733 25.20 6.67 -42.69
CA ASP A 733 25.39 5.66 -41.64
C ASP A 733 24.51 6.00 -40.42
N PRO A 734 23.48 5.20 -40.08
CA PRO A 734 22.49 5.53 -39.03
C PRO A 734 23.03 5.59 -37.59
N HIS A 735 24.34 5.40 -37.43
CA HIS A 735 25.04 5.51 -36.14
C HIS A 735 26.04 6.68 -36.13
N ASN A 736 26.07 7.47 -37.19
CA ASN A 736 27.01 8.55 -37.36
C ASN A 736 26.36 9.77 -38.02
N PRO A 737 26.00 10.80 -37.23
CA PRO A 737 25.11 11.86 -37.66
C PRO A 737 25.77 12.88 -38.61
N ASP A 738 27.00 12.63 -39.07
CA ASP A 738 27.80 13.44 -39.99
C ASP A 738 28.73 12.45 -40.73
N THR A 739 28.24 11.86 -41.83
CA THR A 739 28.89 10.74 -42.50
C THR A 739 30.20 11.12 -43.20
N ASP A 740 30.30 12.34 -43.73
CA ASP A 740 31.50 12.79 -44.43
C ASP A 740 32.49 13.61 -43.57
N GLY A 741 32.06 14.03 -42.39
CA GLY A 741 32.86 14.66 -41.35
C GLY A 741 33.12 16.14 -41.58
N ASP A 742 32.18 16.87 -42.17
CA ASP A 742 32.29 18.29 -42.47
C ASP A 742 31.68 19.24 -41.41
N GLU A 743 31.16 18.67 -40.32
CA GLU A 743 30.48 19.33 -39.19
C GLU A 743 29.02 19.75 -39.47
N ILE A 744 28.41 19.28 -40.56
CA ILE A 744 26.98 19.41 -40.87
C ILE A 744 26.34 18.03 -40.79
N LEU A 745 25.13 17.95 -40.23
CA LEU A 745 24.46 16.66 -40.06
C LEU A 745 23.86 16.17 -41.37
N ASP A 746 23.80 14.85 -41.60
CA ASP A 746 23.38 14.32 -42.89
C ASP A 746 21.91 14.70 -43.19
N GLY A 747 21.03 14.63 -42.18
CA GLY A 747 19.65 15.11 -42.28
C GLY A 747 19.53 16.58 -42.63
N VAL A 748 20.45 17.43 -42.16
CA VAL A 748 20.49 18.85 -42.52
C VAL A 748 20.87 19.02 -43.99
N GLU A 749 21.81 18.24 -44.48
CA GLU A 749 22.25 18.25 -45.86
C GLU A 749 21.16 17.79 -46.82
N ILE A 750 20.47 16.70 -46.49
CA ILE A 750 19.32 16.22 -47.26
C ILE A 750 18.22 17.28 -47.34
N ASN A 751 17.86 17.89 -46.21
CA ASN A 751 16.89 18.98 -46.15
C ASN A 751 17.31 20.25 -46.95
N ASN A 752 18.60 20.40 -47.22
CA ASN A 752 19.17 21.52 -47.98
C ASN A 752 19.75 21.12 -49.34
N ARG A 753 19.42 19.92 -49.85
CA ARG A 753 19.79 19.39 -51.18
C ARG A 753 21.29 19.24 -51.42
N THR A 754 22.06 18.97 -50.38
CA THR A 754 23.49 18.68 -50.51
C THR A 754 23.74 17.20 -50.31
N ASN A 755 24.90 16.75 -50.79
CA ASN A 755 25.26 15.35 -50.72
C ASN A 755 25.98 15.07 -49.38
N PRO A 756 25.37 14.33 -48.44
CA PRO A 756 25.94 14.06 -47.11
C PRO A 756 27.18 13.14 -47.10
N LEU A 757 27.62 12.73 -48.29
CA LEU A 757 28.82 11.93 -48.49
C LEU A 757 29.94 12.71 -49.20
N ASP A 758 29.79 14.03 -49.37
CA ASP A 758 30.74 14.91 -50.05
C ASP A 758 30.91 16.27 -49.33
N ALA A 759 31.83 16.31 -48.37
CA ALA A 759 32.23 17.48 -47.58
C ALA A 759 32.59 18.79 -48.34
N ASP A 760 32.67 18.75 -49.68
CA ASP A 760 32.85 19.93 -50.52
C ASP A 760 31.50 20.51 -51.04
N ASP A 761 30.35 19.85 -50.77
CA ASP A 761 29.00 20.18 -51.23
C ASP A 761 28.09 20.76 -50.15
N ALA A 762 28.61 21.12 -48.97
CA ALA A 762 27.89 21.70 -47.83
C ALA A 762 26.85 22.82 -48.17
N PRO A 763 25.68 22.84 -47.50
CA PRO A 763 24.61 23.79 -47.76
C PRO A 763 24.91 25.18 -47.21
N ILE A 764 24.27 26.18 -47.81
CA ILE A 764 24.26 27.54 -47.25
C ILE A 764 23.01 27.67 -46.38
N LEU A 765 23.18 27.51 -45.06
CA LEU A 765 22.11 27.68 -44.06
C LEU A 765 21.86 29.18 -43.79
N TRP A 766 21.80 29.62 -42.53
CA TRP A 766 21.64 31.05 -42.24
C TRP A 766 22.88 31.86 -42.62
N THR A 767 22.69 32.91 -43.41
CA THR A 767 23.69 33.96 -43.57
C THR A 767 23.46 35.03 -42.50
N VAL A 768 24.41 35.17 -41.58
CA VAL A 768 24.33 36.11 -40.46
C VAL A 768 25.32 37.25 -40.65
N ARG A 769 24.80 38.48 -40.56
CA ARG A 769 25.58 39.72 -40.60
C ARG A 769 25.45 40.43 -39.26
N ASN A 770 26.59 40.89 -38.75
CA ASN A 770 26.63 41.65 -37.51
C ASN A 770 27.12 43.09 -37.76
N ALA A 771 26.53 44.02 -37.01
CA ALA A 771 26.94 45.42 -37.06
C ALA A 771 26.93 46.06 -35.67
N GLN A 772 27.91 46.92 -35.42
CA GLN A 772 27.99 47.70 -34.18
C GLN A 772 27.66 49.16 -34.47
N SER A 773 26.77 49.73 -33.69
CA SER A 773 26.46 51.16 -33.74
C SER A 773 27.28 51.93 -32.70
N VAL A 774 27.64 53.17 -33.05
CA VAL A 774 28.19 54.17 -32.11
C VAL A 774 27.12 55.14 -31.59
N SER A 775 25.87 54.94 -31.99
CA SER A 775 24.70 55.71 -31.59
C SER A 775 23.61 54.77 -31.07
N PRO A 776 22.79 55.21 -30.10
CA PRO A 776 21.78 54.33 -29.52
C PRO A 776 20.80 53.76 -30.55
N LEU A 777 20.66 52.44 -30.60
CA LEU A 777 19.64 51.77 -31.43
C LEU A 777 18.28 51.83 -30.71
N ASN A 778 17.23 52.28 -31.42
CA ASN A 778 15.90 52.47 -30.81
C ASN A 778 14.74 52.06 -31.71
N SER A 779 15.03 51.66 -32.95
CA SER A 779 14.01 51.32 -33.93
C SER A 779 14.56 50.43 -35.02
N ILE A 780 13.68 49.68 -35.67
CA ILE A 780 13.97 48.85 -36.84
C ILE A 780 14.58 49.67 -37.97
N LEU A 781 14.21 50.96 -38.08
CA LEU A 781 14.73 51.88 -39.09
C LEU A 781 16.20 52.24 -38.83
N ASP A 782 16.58 52.45 -37.56
CA ASP A 782 17.98 52.68 -37.19
C ASP A 782 18.82 51.42 -37.46
N THR A 783 18.27 50.25 -37.15
CA THR A 783 18.89 48.94 -37.37
C THR A 783 19.12 48.65 -38.85
N ARG A 784 18.11 48.83 -39.71
CA ARG A 784 18.24 48.59 -41.15
C ARG A 784 19.23 49.55 -41.81
N ALA A 785 19.21 50.82 -41.40
CA ALA A 785 20.18 51.83 -41.85
C ALA A 785 21.63 51.49 -41.45
N LEU A 786 21.83 50.73 -40.37
CA LEU A 786 23.15 50.26 -39.95
C LEU A 786 23.71 49.25 -40.97
N PHE A 787 22.87 48.33 -41.45
CA PHE A 787 23.26 47.34 -42.46
C PHE A 787 23.36 47.92 -43.89
N ASP A 788 22.66 49.01 -44.22
CA ASP A 788 22.76 49.68 -45.53
C ASP A 788 24.15 50.31 -45.81
N ASP A 789 24.93 50.62 -44.77
CA ASP A 789 26.30 51.15 -44.89
C ASP A 789 27.33 50.03 -44.70
N GLU A 790 27.94 49.59 -45.80
CA GLU A 790 28.99 48.56 -45.81
C GLU A 790 30.16 48.86 -44.84
N ASN A 791 30.38 50.11 -44.42
CA ASN A 791 31.45 50.44 -43.45
C ASN A 791 31.09 50.11 -41.99
N ASN A 792 29.82 49.86 -41.68
CA ASN A 792 29.33 49.50 -40.35
C ASN A 792 29.17 47.97 -40.18
N ARG A 793 29.18 47.22 -41.30
CA ARG A 793 29.19 45.76 -41.30
C ARG A 793 30.56 45.29 -40.79
N ILE A 794 30.56 44.50 -39.72
CA ILE A 794 31.80 43.99 -39.13
C ILE A 794 32.29 42.77 -39.90
N ASP A 795 31.40 41.82 -40.19
CA ASP A 795 31.65 40.63 -41.00
C ASP A 795 30.33 39.99 -41.47
N GLU A 796 30.41 39.02 -42.37
CA GLU A 796 29.30 38.18 -42.87
C GLU A 796 29.77 36.73 -42.91
N THR A 797 29.01 35.81 -42.29
CA THR A 797 29.26 34.36 -42.38
C THR A 797 27.98 33.61 -42.64
N THR A 798 28.15 32.42 -43.19
CA THR A 798 27.17 31.34 -43.13
C THR A 798 27.36 30.59 -41.81
N THR A 799 26.28 30.17 -41.17
CA THR A 799 26.31 29.30 -39.99
C THR A 799 26.35 27.84 -40.41
N ILE A 800 26.90 26.99 -39.54
CA ILE A 800 26.70 25.53 -39.59
C ILE A 800 25.41 25.11 -38.88
N HIS A 801 24.75 26.05 -38.18
CA HIS A 801 23.50 25.81 -37.47
C HIS A 801 22.29 26.12 -38.37
N THR A 802 21.25 25.30 -38.25
CA THR A 802 19.97 25.41 -38.97
C THR A 802 18.99 26.40 -38.36
N VAL A 803 19.18 26.79 -37.10
CA VAL A 803 18.27 27.66 -36.33
C VAL A 803 18.92 28.95 -35.84
N ILE A 804 18.09 29.96 -35.59
CA ILE A 804 18.49 31.16 -34.85
C ILE A 804 18.05 31.00 -33.39
N ASN A 805 18.96 30.52 -32.53
CA ASN A 805 18.73 30.31 -31.10
C ASN A 805 19.91 30.85 -30.27
N PHE A 806 20.05 32.17 -30.17
CA PHE A 806 21.24 32.80 -29.56
C PHE A 806 20.97 33.47 -28.21
N ARG A 807 21.87 33.28 -27.22
CA ARG A 807 21.74 33.86 -25.87
C ARG A 807 23.06 34.07 -25.14
N ASP A 808 23.10 35.07 -24.23
CA ASP A 808 24.25 35.30 -23.33
C ASP A 808 24.05 34.76 -21.90
N ASN A 809 22.95 35.11 -21.19
CA ASN A 809 22.70 34.81 -19.77
C ASN A 809 21.19 34.87 -19.36
N ALA A 810 20.27 35.00 -20.34
CA ALA A 810 18.80 35.14 -20.26
C ALA A 810 18.00 34.02 -19.55
N THR A 811 16.69 33.92 -19.80
CA THR A 811 15.78 32.75 -19.66
C THR A 811 14.79 32.85 -20.83
N GLY A 812 15.23 32.44 -22.01
CA GLY A 812 14.38 32.38 -23.23
C GLY A 812 13.45 31.16 -23.19
N PRO A 813 12.37 31.15 -23.99
CA PRO A 813 11.40 30.06 -24.03
C PRO A 813 11.99 28.72 -24.51
N PHE A 814 12.91 28.72 -25.48
CA PHE A 814 13.53 27.49 -25.98
C PHE A 814 14.85 27.18 -25.25
N GLY A 815 15.09 25.89 -25.00
CA GLY A 815 16.30 25.34 -24.40
C GLY A 815 17.54 25.44 -25.30
N ASP A 816 18.67 24.93 -24.80
CA ASP A 816 19.93 24.73 -25.52
C ASP A 816 20.36 25.88 -26.46
N PRO A 817 20.51 27.10 -25.93
CA PRO A 817 20.87 28.23 -26.76
C PRO A 817 22.36 28.20 -27.12
N GLU A 818 22.64 28.60 -28.35
CA GLU A 818 24.00 28.79 -28.83
C GLU A 818 24.55 30.18 -28.45
N PRO A 819 25.88 30.32 -28.31
CA PRO A 819 26.50 31.63 -28.32
C PRO A 819 26.16 32.34 -29.62
N PHE A 820 25.97 33.66 -29.55
CA PHE A 820 25.89 34.46 -30.78
C PHE A 820 27.08 34.15 -31.69
N PRO A 821 26.89 34.05 -33.01
CA PRO A 821 27.97 33.90 -33.99
C PRO A 821 28.76 35.22 -34.03
N LEU A 822 29.66 35.38 -33.05
CA LEU A 822 30.49 36.55 -32.86
C LEU A 822 31.88 36.24 -33.41
N PHE A 823 32.28 36.95 -34.46
CA PHE A 823 33.67 36.94 -34.90
C PHE A 823 34.56 37.58 -33.83
N GLU A 824 35.88 37.33 -33.86
CA GLU A 824 36.90 37.80 -32.88
C GLU A 824 36.86 39.32 -32.55
N ALA A 825 36.05 40.13 -33.25
CA ALA A 825 35.90 41.58 -33.09
C ALA A 825 34.62 42.05 -32.35
N GLN A 826 33.63 41.20 -32.08
CA GLN A 826 32.36 41.61 -31.46
C GLN A 826 32.26 41.15 -30.00
N ASP A 827 31.84 42.06 -29.12
CA ASP A 827 31.74 41.86 -27.68
C ASP A 827 30.27 42.02 -27.28
N VAL A 828 29.57 40.92 -27.00
CA VAL A 828 28.16 40.94 -26.57
C VAL A 828 27.92 41.68 -25.25
N ASN A 829 28.98 42.01 -24.51
CA ASN A 829 28.86 42.90 -23.35
C ASN A 829 28.86 44.40 -23.73
N GLN A 830 28.91 44.73 -25.03
CA GLN A 830 28.79 46.10 -25.52
C GLN A 830 27.37 46.36 -26.02
N ASP A 831 26.75 47.36 -25.42
CA ASP A 831 25.50 47.97 -25.85
C ASP A 831 25.56 48.45 -27.32
N ASP A 832 24.40 48.54 -27.99
CA ASP A 832 24.21 49.13 -29.33
C ASP A 832 24.78 48.30 -30.50
N PHE A 833 24.42 47.02 -30.61
CA PHE A 833 24.73 46.18 -31.78
C PHE A 833 23.46 45.60 -32.42
N ALA A 834 23.59 45.06 -33.63
CA ALA A 834 22.50 44.45 -34.36
C ALA A 834 22.93 43.21 -35.14
N ILE A 835 21.95 42.34 -35.40
CA ILE A 835 22.08 41.14 -36.21
C ILE A 835 21.04 41.16 -37.31
N MET A 836 21.46 40.74 -38.50
CA MET A 836 20.61 40.43 -39.63
C MET A 836 20.89 38.99 -40.03
N ALA A 837 19.90 38.12 -39.90
CA ALA A 837 19.96 36.74 -40.40
C ALA A 837 19.07 36.63 -41.65
N THR A 838 19.58 36.02 -42.70
CA THR A 838 18.83 35.72 -43.92
C THR A 838 18.96 34.26 -44.27
N GLY A 839 17.85 33.61 -44.60
CA GLY A 839 17.76 32.19 -44.98
C GLY A 839 16.54 31.94 -45.86
N THR A 840 16.36 30.69 -46.26
CA THR A 840 15.19 30.24 -47.04
C THR A 840 14.41 29.24 -46.21
N ILE A 841 13.09 29.25 -46.38
CA ILE A 841 12.20 28.18 -45.92
C ILE A 841 11.39 27.67 -47.11
N PHE A 842 11.04 26.40 -47.08
CA PHE A 842 10.18 25.77 -48.08
C PHE A 842 8.83 25.39 -47.48
N ILE A 843 7.75 25.80 -48.15
CA ILE A 843 6.38 25.55 -47.74
C ILE A 843 5.78 24.46 -48.62
N THR A 844 5.44 23.33 -47.99
CA THR A 844 4.82 22.17 -48.63
C THR A 844 3.30 22.27 -48.65
N GLU A 845 2.67 23.04 -47.75
CA GLU A 845 1.22 23.22 -47.73
C GLU A 845 0.88 24.72 -47.74
N PRO A 846 0.22 25.24 -48.80
CA PRO A 846 -0.24 26.63 -48.79
C PRO A 846 -1.16 26.91 -47.61
N GLY A 847 -0.93 28.02 -46.91
CA GLY A 847 -1.75 28.37 -45.76
C GLY A 847 -1.27 29.58 -44.98
N THR A 848 -1.98 29.91 -43.91
CA THR A 848 -1.54 30.95 -42.97
C THR A 848 -0.61 30.34 -41.94
N TYR A 849 0.58 30.90 -41.78
CA TYR A 849 1.58 30.45 -40.81
C TYR A 849 1.82 31.50 -39.74
N THR A 850 1.94 31.08 -38.49
CA THR A 850 2.30 31.97 -37.37
C THR A 850 3.77 31.84 -37.03
N PHE A 851 4.51 32.93 -37.21
CA PHE A 851 5.92 33.05 -36.86
C PHE A 851 6.09 33.91 -35.62
N GLY A 852 7.17 33.66 -34.89
CA GLY A 852 7.51 34.41 -33.71
C GLY A 852 8.99 34.59 -33.50
N PHE A 853 9.33 35.62 -32.75
CA PHE A 853 10.67 35.77 -32.22
C PHE A 853 10.64 36.21 -30.76
N ASN A 854 11.63 35.76 -30.00
CA ASN A 854 11.91 36.26 -28.67
C ASN A 854 13.14 37.17 -28.74
N SER A 855 13.09 38.33 -28.10
CA SER A 855 14.22 39.29 -28.09
C SER A 855 14.33 40.05 -26.77
N ASP A 856 15.56 40.33 -26.31
CA ASP A 856 15.87 41.27 -25.19
C ASP A 856 16.11 42.71 -25.68
N ASP A 857 15.39 43.09 -26.73
CA ASP A 857 15.08 44.47 -27.10
C ASP A 857 14.09 44.37 -28.26
N GLY A 858 14.39 44.90 -29.43
CA GLY A 858 13.48 44.86 -30.57
C GLY A 858 14.02 44.08 -31.77
N GLY A 859 13.12 43.86 -32.71
CA GLY A 859 13.41 43.10 -33.92
C GLY A 859 12.23 43.04 -34.87
N GLY A 860 12.39 42.29 -35.95
CA GLY A 860 11.32 42.00 -36.88
C GLY A 860 11.63 40.84 -37.83
N ILE A 861 10.58 40.15 -38.24
CA ILE A 861 10.60 39.07 -39.23
C ILE A 861 9.96 39.59 -40.52
N TYR A 862 10.63 39.32 -41.63
CA TYR A 862 10.16 39.61 -42.98
C TYR A 862 10.21 38.32 -43.79
N ILE A 863 9.14 38.02 -44.52
CA ILE A 863 9.09 36.91 -45.46
C ILE A 863 8.75 37.48 -46.83
N ASP A 864 9.59 37.17 -47.83
CA ASP A 864 9.53 37.75 -49.19
C ASP A 864 9.41 39.28 -49.22
N ASP A 865 10.26 39.93 -48.44
CA ASP A 865 10.28 41.39 -48.22
C ASP A 865 9.05 41.97 -47.50
N GLU A 866 8.03 41.19 -47.18
CA GLU A 866 6.83 41.61 -46.47
C GLU A 866 6.95 41.42 -44.95
N PRO A 867 6.55 42.40 -44.12
CA PRO A 867 6.67 42.31 -42.67
C PRO A 867 5.63 41.35 -42.09
N VAL A 868 6.09 40.29 -41.41
CA VAL A 868 5.22 39.39 -40.65
C VAL A 868 4.94 39.95 -39.26
N ILE A 869 6.01 40.29 -38.54
CA ILE A 869 5.92 40.93 -37.23
C ILE A 869 7.12 41.84 -36.99
N VAL A 870 6.85 43.06 -36.51
CA VAL A 870 7.88 44.03 -36.13
C VAL A 870 7.59 44.56 -34.73
N PHE A 871 8.52 44.33 -33.81
CA PHE A 871 8.49 44.94 -32.48
C PHE A 871 9.44 46.14 -32.44
N ASP A 872 8.91 47.31 -32.78
CA ASP A 872 9.67 48.55 -32.96
C ASP A 872 9.94 49.32 -31.65
N ALA A 873 10.44 48.65 -30.61
CA ALA A 873 10.76 49.25 -29.32
C ALA A 873 11.79 48.43 -28.53
N ASN A 874 12.42 49.08 -27.55
CA ASN A 874 13.30 48.44 -26.58
C ASN A 874 12.46 47.83 -25.43
N ARG A 875 12.78 46.61 -25.00
CA ARG A 875 12.08 45.87 -23.95
C ARG A 875 13.03 44.85 -23.31
N GLY A 876 12.64 44.36 -22.13
CA GLY A 876 13.24 43.12 -21.66
C GLY A 876 12.79 41.93 -22.52
N SER A 877 13.49 40.81 -22.41
CA SER A 877 13.16 39.52 -23.04
C SER A 877 11.64 39.26 -23.07
N ALA A 878 11.09 39.20 -24.28
CA ALA A 878 9.71 38.81 -24.51
C ALA A 878 9.50 38.30 -25.94
N THR A 879 8.40 37.59 -26.14
CA THR A 879 7.96 37.05 -27.42
C THR A 879 7.11 38.06 -28.20
N SER A 880 7.24 38.05 -29.52
CA SER A 880 6.36 38.71 -30.48
C SER A 880 5.93 37.70 -31.53
N LEU A 881 4.63 37.68 -31.86
CA LEU A 881 4.03 36.77 -32.83
C LEU A 881 3.40 37.57 -33.97
N GLY A 882 3.39 37.01 -35.17
CA GLY A 882 2.61 37.49 -36.30
C GLY A 882 2.32 36.35 -37.28
N ALA A 883 1.25 36.50 -38.04
CA ALA A 883 0.85 35.52 -39.03
C ALA A 883 0.99 36.07 -40.45
N VAL A 884 1.29 35.21 -41.40
CA VAL A 884 1.40 35.52 -42.82
C VAL A 884 0.89 34.35 -43.66
N GLU A 885 0.20 34.65 -44.75
CA GLU A 885 -0.23 33.65 -45.72
C GLU A 885 0.90 33.37 -46.70
N LEU A 886 1.27 32.09 -46.82
CA LEU A 886 2.35 31.58 -47.66
C LEU A 886 1.80 30.59 -48.68
N SER A 887 2.32 30.68 -49.90
CA SER A 887 2.03 29.75 -50.98
C SER A 887 2.91 28.51 -50.86
N TRP A 888 2.61 27.47 -51.64
CA TRP A 888 3.56 26.38 -51.84
C TRP A 888 4.85 26.94 -52.47
N GLY A 889 6.03 26.51 -52.00
CA GLY A 889 7.31 26.88 -52.59
C GLY A 889 8.32 27.49 -51.63
N GLU A 890 9.43 28.00 -52.20
CA GLU A 890 10.51 28.65 -51.44
C GLU A 890 10.18 30.11 -51.10
N HIS A 891 10.42 30.47 -49.85
CA HIS A 891 10.22 31.81 -49.30
C HIS A 891 11.50 32.32 -48.62
N ASN A 892 11.86 33.58 -48.88
CA ASN A 892 13.04 34.19 -48.26
C ASN A 892 12.68 34.76 -46.89
N VAL A 893 13.45 34.41 -45.85
CA VAL A 893 13.27 34.92 -44.49
C VAL A 893 14.40 35.89 -44.15
N GLU A 894 14.04 37.10 -43.73
CA GLU A 894 14.95 38.08 -43.11
C GLU A 894 14.52 38.33 -41.66
N PHE A 895 15.43 38.04 -40.73
CA PHE A 895 15.26 38.37 -39.31
C PHE A 895 16.24 39.49 -38.91
N LEU A 896 15.67 40.56 -38.36
CA LEU A 896 16.40 41.70 -37.83
C LEU A 896 16.27 41.77 -36.32
N PHE A 897 17.38 42.01 -35.65
CA PHE A 897 17.44 42.16 -34.20
C PHE A 897 18.41 43.27 -33.83
N TRP A 898 18.10 44.02 -32.77
CA TRP A 898 19.06 44.94 -32.17
C TRP A 898 19.06 44.88 -30.66
N GLU A 899 20.24 45.14 -30.11
CA GLU A 899 20.53 45.24 -28.70
C GLU A 899 20.95 46.67 -28.37
N ARG A 900 20.28 47.27 -27.40
CA ARG A 900 20.57 48.61 -26.88
C ARG A 900 21.27 48.54 -25.53
N GLY A 901 21.02 47.52 -24.72
CA GLY A 901 21.79 47.25 -23.51
C GLY A 901 20.99 46.51 -22.44
N GLY A 902 21.65 45.60 -21.73
CA GLY A 902 20.98 44.57 -20.94
C GLY A 902 21.71 43.25 -21.08
N GLY A 903 20.97 42.14 -21.02
CA GLY A 903 21.45 40.89 -21.61
C GLY A 903 21.29 40.97 -23.13
N ALA A 904 21.63 39.89 -23.83
CA ALA A 904 21.32 39.79 -25.24
C ALA A 904 20.75 38.40 -25.55
N GLN A 905 19.62 38.36 -26.25
CA GLN A 905 19.09 37.11 -26.80
C GLN A 905 18.18 37.34 -27.99
N CYS A 906 18.23 36.42 -28.95
CA CYS A 906 17.25 36.31 -30.00
C CYS A 906 16.97 34.84 -30.37
N GLN A 907 15.69 34.48 -30.43
CA GLN A 907 15.23 33.16 -30.86
C GLN A 907 14.15 33.35 -31.93
N LEU A 908 14.21 32.57 -33.02
CA LEU A 908 13.25 32.59 -34.13
C LEU A 908 12.51 31.25 -34.19
N PHE A 909 11.19 31.27 -34.33
CA PHE A 909 10.35 30.07 -34.24
C PHE A 909 9.06 30.18 -35.06
N VAL A 910 8.42 29.04 -35.29
CA VAL A 910 7.16 28.88 -36.03
C VAL A 910 6.21 27.97 -35.24
N HIS A 911 4.90 28.18 -35.38
CA HIS A 911 3.89 27.31 -34.77
C HIS A 911 3.87 25.93 -35.43
N ASN A 912 3.55 24.89 -34.66
CA ASN A 912 3.53 23.50 -35.15
C ASN A 912 2.38 23.23 -36.12
N GLU A 913 1.25 23.94 -35.96
CA GLU A 913 0.09 23.87 -36.85
C GLU A 913 -0.01 25.07 -37.79
N ILE A 914 -0.59 24.85 -38.98
CA ILE A 914 -0.94 25.89 -39.95
C ILE A 914 -2.16 26.66 -39.45
N GLY A 915 -2.02 27.97 -39.22
CA GLY A 915 -3.09 28.89 -38.83
C GLY A 915 -2.60 30.25 -38.33
N ASP A 916 -3.53 31.18 -38.08
CA ASP A 916 -3.27 32.44 -37.37
C ASP A 916 -3.51 32.28 -35.86
N PHE A 917 -2.43 32.09 -35.13
CA PHE A 917 -2.38 31.95 -33.67
C PHE A 917 -1.78 33.20 -33.00
N SER A 918 -1.58 34.29 -33.76
CA SER A 918 -0.93 35.50 -33.25
C SER A 918 -1.70 36.21 -32.12
N GLY A 919 -3.00 35.89 -31.97
CA GLY A 919 -3.87 36.37 -30.91
C GLY A 919 -3.89 35.52 -29.64
N ASP A 920 -3.32 34.31 -29.67
CA ASP A 920 -3.40 33.33 -28.59
C ASP A 920 -2.30 33.55 -27.53
N PRO A 921 -2.51 33.07 -26.28
CA PRO A 921 -1.46 33.06 -25.27
C PRO A 921 -0.28 32.19 -25.74
N PHE A 922 0.94 32.74 -25.69
CA PHE A 922 2.13 31.98 -26.06
C PHE A 922 2.39 30.83 -25.07
N ASN A 923 2.51 29.62 -25.61
CA ASN A 923 2.94 28.40 -24.93
C ASN A 923 4.05 27.77 -25.78
N VAL A 924 5.17 27.40 -25.16
CA VAL A 924 6.36 26.94 -25.91
C VAL A 924 6.12 25.61 -26.62
N GLY A 925 5.29 24.71 -26.07
CA GLY A 925 5.01 23.39 -26.67
C GLY A 925 4.29 23.45 -28.02
N ASP A 926 3.66 24.58 -28.34
CA ASP A 926 2.90 24.77 -29.58
C ASP A 926 3.80 25.29 -30.73
N TYR A 927 5.09 25.54 -30.46
CA TYR A 927 6.03 26.13 -31.39
C TYR A 927 7.34 25.35 -31.43
N LYS A 928 8.04 25.42 -32.56
CA LYS A 928 9.41 24.91 -32.75
C LYS A 928 10.33 25.99 -33.30
N LEU A 929 11.64 25.85 -33.08
CA LEU A 929 12.63 26.76 -33.67
C LEU A 929 12.52 26.74 -35.21
N LEU A 930 12.72 27.89 -35.85
CA LEU A 930 12.61 27.99 -37.30
C LEU A 930 13.93 27.53 -37.95
N GLU A 931 13.83 26.44 -38.70
CA GLU A 931 14.92 25.87 -39.48
C GLU A 931 14.92 26.38 -40.93
N THR A 932 16.10 26.47 -41.53
CA THR A 932 16.20 26.69 -42.98
C THR A 932 15.86 25.42 -43.75
N SER A 933 15.12 25.58 -44.84
CA SER A 933 14.82 24.49 -45.77
C SER A 933 14.77 24.99 -47.21
N SER A 934 14.99 24.08 -48.15
CA SER A 934 14.91 24.31 -49.59
C SER A 934 13.96 23.30 -50.23
N ALA A 935 13.48 23.55 -51.44
CA ALA A 935 12.51 22.65 -52.10
C ALA A 935 13.07 21.21 -52.21
N PRO A 936 12.32 20.13 -52.44
CA PRO A 936 12.91 18.86 -52.87
C PRO A 936 13.13 18.84 -54.39
N ASP A 937 14.25 18.31 -54.88
CA ASP A 937 14.64 18.35 -56.32
C ASP A 937 14.41 17.01 -57.06
N SER A 938 13.59 16.12 -56.50
CA SER A 938 13.25 14.84 -57.15
C SER A 938 12.24 15.06 -58.27
N ASP A 939 12.59 14.67 -59.50
CA ASP A 939 11.72 14.60 -60.70
C ASP A 939 12.07 13.27 -61.38
N SER A 940 11.56 12.18 -60.81
CA SER A 940 11.91 10.81 -61.16
C SER A 940 11.48 10.46 -62.58
N ASP A 941 10.40 11.05 -63.07
CA ASP A 941 9.84 10.76 -64.38
C ASP A 941 10.28 11.76 -65.49
N ASN A 942 10.95 12.84 -65.10
CA ASN A 942 11.53 13.92 -65.93
C ASN A 942 10.49 14.67 -66.76
N ASP A 943 9.30 14.86 -66.23
CA ASP A 943 8.23 15.60 -66.89
C ASP A 943 8.26 17.11 -66.59
N GLY A 944 9.03 17.51 -65.57
CA GLY A 944 9.23 18.89 -65.12
C GLY A 944 8.39 19.29 -63.90
N LEU A 945 7.67 18.37 -63.27
CA LEU A 945 7.05 18.49 -61.95
C LEU A 945 7.92 17.79 -60.89
N PRO A 946 7.97 18.28 -59.64
CA PRO A 946 8.64 17.54 -58.57
C PRO A 946 7.80 16.37 -58.05
N ASP A 947 8.44 15.23 -57.78
CA ASP A 947 7.81 14.00 -57.30
C ASP A 947 6.95 14.26 -56.07
N ILE A 948 7.48 14.98 -55.08
CA ILE A 948 6.75 15.31 -53.84
C ILE A 948 5.51 16.16 -54.09
N TRP A 949 5.52 17.02 -55.10
CA TRP A 949 4.36 17.83 -55.48
C TRP A 949 3.31 16.94 -56.15
N GLU A 950 3.73 16.03 -57.02
CA GLU A 950 2.83 15.08 -57.66
C GLU A 950 2.23 14.08 -56.67
N GLU A 951 3.04 13.55 -55.75
CA GLU A 951 2.58 12.65 -54.70
C GLU A 951 1.64 13.35 -53.73
N GLN A 952 1.91 14.58 -53.33
CA GLN A 952 1.02 15.34 -52.44
C GLN A 952 -0.38 15.55 -53.03
N PHE A 953 -0.47 15.91 -54.31
CA PHE A 953 -1.76 16.26 -54.92
C PHE A 953 -2.44 15.09 -55.63
N PHE A 954 -1.71 14.03 -55.98
CA PHE A 954 -2.24 12.93 -56.79
C PHE A 954 -1.93 11.53 -56.25
N ASP A 955 -1.13 11.40 -55.18
CA ASP A 955 -0.66 10.14 -54.60
C ASP A 955 0.09 9.24 -55.61
N ASN A 956 0.66 9.81 -56.68
CA ASN A 956 1.47 9.14 -57.71
C ASN A 956 2.11 10.14 -58.69
N LEU A 957 3.07 9.63 -59.48
CA LEU A 957 3.77 10.34 -60.56
C LEU A 957 3.12 10.14 -61.94
N ASP A 958 1.82 9.83 -62.03
CA ASP A 958 1.16 9.57 -63.34
C ASP A 958 0.63 10.85 -64.00
N GLN A 959 0.60 11.98 -63.28
CA GLN A 959 0.19 13.25 -63.86
C GLN A 959 1.25 13.79 -64.80
N THR A 960 0.91 14.85 -65.53
CA THR A 960 1.86 15.47 -66.44
C THR A 960 1.84 16.97 -66.22
N ALA A 961 2.96 17.65 -66.47
CA ALA A 961 3.06 19.11 -66.53
C ALA A 961 1.93 19.80 -67.33
N GLU A 962 1.36 19.15 -68.36
CA GLU A 962 0.23 19.69 -69.16
C GLU A 962 -1.17 19.23 -68.72
N GLY A 963 -1.29 18.56 -67.58
CA GLY A 963 -2.57 18.18 -66.95
C GLY A 963 -3.34 19.41 -66.46
N ASP A 964 -4.66 19.30 -66.39
CA ASP A 964 -5.58 20.31 -65.82
C ASP A 964 -6.72 19.52 -65.11
N PRO A 965 -6.42 18.97 -63.91
CA PRO A 965 -7.28 18.00 -63.23
C PRO A 965 -8.59 18.59 -62.72
N ASP A 966 -8.56 19.82 -62.25
CA ASP A 966 -9.69 20.54 -61.65
C ASP A 966 -10.50 21.38 -62.66
N SER A 967 -9.98 21.56 -63.88
CA SER A 967 -10.61 22.26 -65.01
C SER A 967 -10.84 23.75 -64.79
N ASP A 968 -9.97 24.41 -64.04
CA ASP A 968 -10.04 25.82 -63.71
C ASP A 968 -9.41 26.73 -64.80
N GLY A 969 -8.53 26.14 -65.63
CA GLY A 969 -7.87 26.76 -66.77
C GLY A 969 -6.37 27.02 -66.60
N LEU A 970 -5.76 26.68 -65.46
CA LEU A 970 -4.32 26.47 -65.31
C LEU A 970 -3.96 25.01 -65.59
N ASN A 971 -2.71 24.75 -65.92
CA ASN A 971 -2.18 23.38 -65.98
C ASN A 971 -1.21 23.13 -64.85
N ASN A 972 -0.92 21.87 -64.52
CA ASN A 972 -0.06 21.49 -63.39
C ASN A 972 1.26 22.31 -63.32
N ALA A 973 1.94 22.55 -64.46
CA ALA A 973 3.16 23.36 -64.45
C ALA A 973 2.91 24.85 -64.21
N GLU A 974 1.79 25.39 -64.69
CA GLU A 974 1.35 26.76 -64.36
C GLU A 974 0.96 26.86 -62.89
N GLU A 975 0.28 25.85 -62.33
CA GLU A 975 -0.16 25.81 -60.94
C GLU A 975 1.00 25.68 -59.97
N PHE A 976 1.97 24.82 -60.33
CA PHE A 976 3.26 24.74 -59.67
C PHE A 976 3.99 26.09 -59.67
N GLU A 977 4.03 26.80 -60.80
CA GLU A 977 4.65 28.13 -60.88
C GLU A 977 3.88 29.22 -60.10
N THR A 978 2.56 29.07 -59.92
CA THR A 978 1.72 30.04 -59.20
C THR A 978 1.47 29.70 -57.73
N GLY A 979 1.87 28.51 -57.29
CA GLY A 979 1.66 28.01 -55.92
C GLY A 979 0.20 27.69 -55.61
N THR A 980 -0.59 27.33 -56.62
CA THR A 980 -2.02 26.96 -56.52
C THR A 980 -2.19 25.44 -56.45
N LYS A 981 -3.35 24.98 -55.99
CA LYS A 981 -3.65 23.56 -55.76
C LYS A 981 -4.22 22.92 -57.04
N PRO A 982 -3.51 21.96 -57.66
CA PRO A 982 -3.88 21.41 -58.96
C PRO A 982 -5.11 20.50 -58.98
N ASP A 983 -5.67 20.21 -57.81
CA ASP A 983 -6.89 19.45 -57.63
C ASP A 983 -8.06 20.33 -57.12
N ASN A 984 -7.85 21.63 -56.94
CA ASN A 984 -8.84 22.56 -56.39
C ASN A 984 -8.91 23.91 -57.14
N ALA A 985 -10.00 24.07 -57.90
CA ALA A 985 -10.24 25.21 -58.78
C ALA A 985 -10.41 26.59 -58.12
N ASP A 986 -10.28 26.73 -56.79
CA ASP A 986 -10.40 27.96 -56.00
C ASP A 986 -9.51 27.75 -54.76
N SER A 987 -8.21 27.99 -54.91
CA SER A 987 -7.18 27.56 -53.95
C SER A 987 -7.27 28.26 -52.59
N ASP A 988 -7.75 29.51 -52.58
CA ASP A 988 -7.89 30.37 -51.39
C ASP A 988 -9.35 30.58 -50.93
N ASP A 989 -10.28 29.82 -51.53
CA ASP A 989 -11.72 29.77 -51.19
C ASP A 989 -12.39 31.15 -51.18
N ASP A 990 -11.96 32.04 -52.07
CA ASP A 990 -12.41 33.42 -52.12
C ASP A 990 -13.63 33.65 -53.01
N GLY A 991 -13.90 32.69 -53.89
CA GLY A 991 -15.01 32.66 -54.82
C GLY A 991 -14.64 32.98 -56.27
N TYR A 992 -13.38 33.27 -56.58
CA TYR A 992 -12.80 33.18 -57.92
C TYR A 992 -12.07 31.86 -58.13
N SER A 993 -11.70 31.57 -59.38
CA SER A 993 -10.93 30.38 -59.70
C SER A 993 -9.53 30.78 -60.09
N ASP A 994 -8.53 29.99 -59.75
CA ASP A 994 -7.12 30.37 -59.88
C ASP A 994 -6.78 30.82 -61.31
N GLY A 995 -7.30 30.12 -62.33
CA GLY A 995 -7.14 30.46 -63.75
C GLY A 995 -7.75 31.79 -64.20
N VAL A 996 -8.58 32.46 -63.40
CA VAL A 996 -9.04 33.83 -63.65
C VAL A 996 -8.25 34.90 -62.88
N GLU A 997 -7.41 34.49 -61.94
CA GLU A 997 -6.67 35.33 -61.00
C GLU A 997 -5.21 35.43 -61.41
N THR A 998 -4.82 36.56 -61.99
CA THR A 998 -3.52 36.67 -62.67
C THR A 998 -2.40 37.24 -61.80
N GLY A 999 -2.66 37.56 -60.53
CA GLY A 999 -1.68 38.15 -59.61
C GLY A 999 -1.12 39.52 -60.05
N THR A 1000 -1.71 40.17 -61.06
CA THR A 1000 -1.14 41.41 -61.63
C THR A 1000 -1.42 42.66 -60.79
N GLY A 1001 -2.19 42.55 -59.71
CA GLY A 1001 -2.70 43.65 -58.89
C GLY A 1001 -3.62 44.59 -59.67
N LYS A 1002 -4.17 44.15 -60.81
CA LYS A 1002 -4.92 45.01 -61.71
C LYS A 1002 -6.05 44.30 -62.42
N TRP A 1003 -7.26 44.74 -62.10
CA TRP A 1003 -8.46 44.29 -62.76
C TRP A 1003 -8.50 44.58 -64.28
N VAL A 1004 -8.77 43.52 -65.06
CA VAL A 1004 -8.95 43.58 -66.52
C VAL A 1004 -10.35 43.16 -66.94
N SER A 1005 -10.87 42.04 -66.39
CA SER A 1005 -12.21 41.49 -66.67
C SER A 1005 -12.61 40.43 -65.65
N ALA A 1006 -13.85 39.92 -65.70
CA ALA A 1006 -14.27 38.78 -64.86
C ALA A 1006 -13.62 37.42 -65.21
N GLN A 1007 -12.69 37.40 -66.17
CA GLN A 1007 -11.85 36.24 -66.53
C GLN A 1007 -10.35 36.58 -66.41
N ASN A 1008 -10.05 37.72 -65.77
CA ASN A 1008 -8.73 38.24 -65.50
C ASN A 1008 -8.90 39.35 -64.45
N THR A 1009 -9.11 38.93 -63.21
CA THR A 1009 -9.41 39.79 -62.05
C THR A 1009 -8.16 40.54 -61.58
N GLY A 1010 -6.99 39.95 -61.80
CA GLY A 1010 -5.70 40.51 -61.38
C GLY A 1010 -5.48 40.46 -59.88
N THR A 1011 -6.39 39.82 -59.13
CA THR A 1011 -6.26 39.38 -57.75
C THR A 1011 -5.30 38.18 -57.69
N SER A 1012 -4.83 37.85 -56.49
CA SER A 1012 -3.90 36.75 -56.22
C SER A 1012 -4.68 35.45 -56.17
N PRO A 1013 -4.27 34.38 -56.89
CA PRO A 1013 -4.94 33.08 -56.83
C PRO A 1013 -4.68 32.29 -55.53
N THR A 1014 -4.03 32.92 -54.55
CA THR A 1014 -3.50 32.29 -53.33
C THR A 1014 -3.68 33.18 -52.11
N LYS A 1015 -4.43 34.27 -52.24
CA LYS A 1015 -4.73 35.19 -51.15
C LYS A 1015 -6.18 35.59 -51.23
N SER A 1016 -6.95 35.11 -50.28
CA SER A 1016 -8.40 35.31 -50.29
C SER A 1016 -8.82 36.78 -50.22
N ASP A 1017 -7.94 37.69 -49.78
CA ASP A 1017 -8.09 39.15 -49.76
C ASP A 1017 -6.78 39.80 -50.24
N SER A 1018 -6.70 40.10 -51.54
CA SER A 1018 -5.47 40.55 -52.19
C SER A 1018 -4.98 41.92 -51.73
N ASP A 1019 -5.87 42.79 -51.25
CA ASP A 1019 -5.51 44.16 -50.85
C ASP A 1019 -5.56 44.41 -49.34
N GLY A 1020 -5.98 43.39 -48.58
CA GLY A 1020 -5.92 43.33 -47.12
C GLY A 1020 -6.91 44.27 -46.44
N ASP A 1021 -8.02 44.62 -47.11
CA ASP A 1021 -9.03 45.54 -46.57
C ASP A 1021 -10.09 44.86 -45.68
N GLY A 1022 -10.07 43.52 -45.65
CA GLY A 1022 -10.93 42.65 -44.86
C GLY A 1022 -12.13 42.09 -45.65
N LEU A 1023 -12.16 42.22 -46.98
CA LEU A 1023 -13.16 41.61 -47.86
C LEU A 1023 -12.49 40.64 -48.84
N LYS A 1024 -13.10 39.47 -49.03
CA LYS A 1024 -12.61 38.52 -50.03
C LYS A 1024 -12.76 39.04 -51.46
N ASP A 1025 -11.82 38.76 -52.35
CA ASP A 1025 -11.85 39.33 -53.71
C ASP A 1025 -13.09 38.90 -54.50
N GLY A 1026 -13.52 37.64 -54.36
CA GLY A 1026 -14.77 37.11 -54.93
C GLY A 1026 -16.06 37.78 -54.43
N VAL A 1027 -16.01 38.47 -53.28
CA VAL A 1027 -17.12 39.27 -52.73
C VAL A 1027 -17.08 40.70 -53.24
N GLU A 1028 -15.90 41.19 -53.60
CA GLU A 1028 -15.69 42.55 -54.05
C GLU A 1028 -16.35 42.83 -55.41
N ASN A 1029 -16.90 44.04 -55.57
CA ASN A 1029 -17.49 44.47 -56.84
C ASN A 1029 -16.61 45.51 -57.53
N PRO A 1030 -15.80 45.11 -58.53
CA PRO A 1030 -14.87 46.02 -59.20
C PRO A 1030 -15.57 47.14 -60.01
N ASP A 1031 -16.88 47.06 -60.24
CA ASP A 1031 -17.67 48.12 -60.89
C ASP A 1031 -18.07 49.28 -59.95
N LEU A 1032 -17.77 49.20 -58.65
CA LEU A 1032 -18.14 50.25 -57.67
C LEU A 1032 -17.05 51.29 -57.37
N GLY A 1033 -15.81 51.03 -57.78
CA GLY A 1033 -14.75 52.02 -58.00
C GLY A 1033 -14.00 52.54 -56.78
#